data_AF-A0A7W4WAG2-F1
#
_entry.id   AF-A0A7W4WAG2-F1
#
_cell.length_a   1.000
_cell.length_b   1.000
_cell.length_c   1.000
_cell.angle_alpha   90.00
_cell.angle_beta   90.00
_cell.angle_gamma   90.00
#
_symmetry.space_group_name_H-M   'P 1'
#
loop_
_entity.id
_entity.type
_entity.pdbx_description
1 polymer ?
#
loop_
_entity_poly.entity_id
_entity_poly.type
_entity_poly.pdbx_seq_one_letter_code
_entity_poly.pdbx_strand_id
1 'polypeptide(L)'
;MTSPSRVRSFPVHIPVFFILLALVSVLLSSPAAAADYELAPRPQWLQPVALPESENLSSGESLHYLLVDTQINVSGEEKERFYRVAMRPLNQQGLQQISSISLGFAPAYEKLVIHDISVLRDGKRRDRLKSAEIKVFQREDELDRGLYAERWTAMLLLKDLRARDVVEYSYTLRGSNPVLGDKFFGRELLAWGVSIERLYISVLSPREKALQVRIADTKKGHEIDIQQHTKGNTVRYFADLRHTEAVRQEDGIPEWLSPLPVLQYSQYADWRQVNDWAHALYRTPGELPEEFARMVAEMEGSPAQKAAVATQWIQNNIRYFGIEHGVNSHRPSAPMETFERRFGDCKDKTVLLVAALRELGIDAHPALVSSVNNLYLDGRLPSPGNFDHVITTFTLDGKRYWVDPTATSQAGSLQEMSLPDFNWALVVDGERDSLTAIEAPSQSQRRARVVVREIVTLADNRKAATFEVTSRYSGWRAEQMRSYTGYRDRETLGAEFLQYYSRYFPSIEILEPIEVIDSEHGNELVLKEKYRLRKVGDDSSGKNMLKLVASNVVETLRLPNSLQRQYPFRLPGDLQIEQTLEVVAQSAADIRWSEKGGGEAIANPWFEFEREVRKDGNRVTVEYRYNSRRKSVSAADFPKYLEQINRVESDLSYVLWLSSASASREERRNRARNLARDLLSGKKSDSANGGVQ
;
A
#
# COMPACT_ATOMS: atom_id res chain seq x y z
N MET A 1 32.66 -66.67 55.09
CA MET A 1 33.78 -66.81 54.13
C MET A 1 33.39 -67.84 53.09
N THR A 2 33.75 -67.56 51.83
CA THR A 2 33.65 -68.40 50.61
C THR A 2 32.25 -68.82 50.14
N SER A 3 31.91 -68.35 48.94
CA SER A 3 30.83 -68.80 48.04
C SER A 3 30.81 -70.33 47.89
N PRO A 4 29.64 -70.91 47.53
CA PRO A 4 29.63 -71.58 46.24
C PRO A 4 28.34 -71.46 45.41
N SER A 5 28.56 -71.84 44.16
CA SER A 5 27.79 -71.82 42.92
C SER A 5 26.63 -72.82 42.76
N ARG A 6 25.71 -72.44 41.84
CA ARG A 6 24.83 -73.25 40.94
C ARG A 6 23.71 -74.05 41.65
N VAL A 7 22.48 -74.08 41.14
CA VAL A 7 21.99 -74.92 40.01
C VAL A 7 20.56 -74.50 39.61
N ARG A 8 20.20 -74.80 38.35
CA ARG A 8 18.89 -74.62 37.68
C ARG A 8 17.78 -75.57 38.20
N SER A 9 16.51 -75.13 38.14
CA SER A 9 15.34 -75.98 37.78
C SER A 9 14.07 -75.16 37.45
N PHE A 10 13.47 -75.45 36.29
CA PHE A 10 12.11 -75.08 35.83
C PHE A 10 11.05 -76.03 36.46
N PRO A 11 9.72 -76.01 36.17
CA PRO A 11 8.84 -75.06 35.44
C PRO A 11 7.53 -74.69 36.20
N VAL A 12 6.80 -73.63 35.80
CA VAL A 12 5.32 -73.54 35.99
C VAL A 12 4.69 -72.84 34.77
N HIS A 13 3.51 -73.33 34.40
CA HIS A 13 2.78 -73.19 33.15
C HIS A 13 2.24 -71.79 32.77
N ILE A 14 2.02 -71.64 31.46
CA ILE A 14 1.54 -70.50 30.66
C ILE A 14 0.01 -70.31 30.77
N PRO A 15 -0.56 -69.12 30.53
CA PRO A 15 -1.25 -68.89 29.23
C PRO A 15 -0.95 -67.48 28.65
N VAL A 16 -0.36 -67.39 27.45
CA VAL A 16 -1.02 -67.11 26.17
C VAL A 16 -2.13 -66.05 26.28
N PHE A 17 -1.74 -64.79 26.27
CA PHE A 17 -2.44 -63.67 25.61
C PHE A 17 -1.48 -62.46 25.62
N PHE A 18 -1.39 -61.70 24.52
CA PHE A 18 -0.51 -60.52 24.30
C PHE A 18 0.93 -60.74 23.82
N ILE A 19 1.14 -61.46 22.70
CA ILE A 19 2.25 -61.14 21.78
C ILE A 19 1.73 -61.29 20.35
N LEU A 20 0.89 -60.36 19.88
CA LEU A 20 0.61 -60.18 18.45
C LEU A 20 -0.09 -58.84 18.18
N LEU A 21 0.50 -57.69 18.54
CA LEU A 21 0.08 -56.39 17.97
C LEU A 21 1.13 -55.28 18.20
N ALA A 22 2.39 -55.57 17.90
CA ALA A 22 3.46 -54.56 17.89
C ALA A 22 4.28 -54.64 16.60
N LEU A 23 3.59 -54.85 15.47
CA LEU A 23 4.17 -54.69 14.14
C LEU A 23 3.22 -53.86 13.28
N VAL A 24 3.79 -52.78 12.74
CA VAL A 24 3.30 -51.97 11.61
C VAL A 24 2.14 -51.02 11.93
N SER A 25 2.48 -49.92 12.59
CA SER A 25 1.87 -48.60 12.34
C SER A 25 2.90 -47.51 12.62
N VAL A 26 4.10 -47.64 12.03
CA VAL A 26 4.89 -46.44 11.74
C VAL A 26 4.14 -45.79 10.59
N LEU A 27 3.23 -44.88 10.95
CA LEU A 27 2.81 -43.82 10.05
C LEU A 27 4.10 -43.16 9.59
N LEU A 28 4.54 -43.50 8.37
CA LEU A 28 5.43 -42.68 7.58
C LEU A 28 4.71 -41.35 7.39
N SER A 29 4.78 -40.52 8.42
CA SER A 29 4.68 -39.08 8.27
C SER A 29 5.90 -38.76 7.42
N SER A 30 5.74 -38.80 6.10
CA SER A 30 6.76 -38.25 5.22
C SER A 30 6.94 -36.82 5.73
N PRO A 31 8.12 -36.44 6.23
CA PRO A 31 8.35 -35.04 6.53
C PRO A 31 7.97 -34.29 5.26
N ALA A 32 7.12 -33.26 5.40
CA ALA A 32 6.83 -32.37 4.28
C ALA A 32 8.17 -32.08 3.60
N ALA A 33 8.32 -32.50 2.34
CA ALA A 33 9.59 -32.40 1.64
C ALA A 33 10.01 -30.94 1.74
N ALA A 34 11.15 -30.68 2.39
CA ALA A 34 11.68 -29.33 2.48
C ALA A 34 11.76 -28.78 1.06
N ALA A 35 11.36 -27.51 0.86
CA ALA A 35 11.48 -26.89 -0.44
C ALA A 35 12.91 -27.05 -0.95
N ASP A 36 13.06 -27.57 -2.16
CA ASP A 36 14.36 -27.92 -2.73
C ASP A 36 14.50 -27.33 -4.13
N TYR A 37 15.73 -27.39 -4.65
CA TYR A 37 16.07 -26.95 -5.99
C TYR A 37 16.79 -28.08 -6.75
N GLU A 38 16.67 -28.05 -8.07
CA GLU A 38 17.39 -28.96 -8.95
C GLU A 38 18.53 -28.24 -9.66
N LEU A 39 19.63 -28.94 -9.91
CA LEU A 39 20.69 -28.48 -10.81
C LEU A 39 20.60 -29.25 -12.13
N ALA A 40 20.36 -28.56 -13.24
CA ALA A 40 20.27 -29.19 -14.56
C ALA A 40 20.78 -28.24 -15.67
N PRO A 41 21.25 -28.75 -16.82
CA PRO A 41 21.60 -27.90 -17.95
C PRO A 41 20.43 -27.01 -18.42
N ARG A 42 20.75 -25.92 -19.13
CA ARG A 42 19.73 -25.04 -19.72
C ARG A 42 18.81 -25.84 -20.68
N PRO A 43 17.50 -25.55 -20.73
CA PRO A 43 16.58 -26.24 -21.62
C PRO A 43 16.93 -26.07 -23.11
N GLN A 44 16.70 -27.13 -23.90
CA GLN A 44 17.03 -27.13 -25.34
C GLN A 44 16.08 -26.29 -26.20
N TRP A 45 14.89 -25.95 -25.69
CA TRP A 45 13.88 -25.16 -26.42
C TRP A 45 14.19 -23.65 -26.44
N LEU A 46 15.20 -23.20 -25.69
CA LEU A 46 15.59 -21.80 -25.61
C LEU A 46 16.07 -21.28 -26.97
N GLN A 47 15.68 -20.05 -27.29
CA GLN A 47 16.34 -19.29 -28.34
C GLN A 47 17.69 -18.79 -27.80
N PRO A 48 18.83 -19.10 -28.42
CA PRO A 48 20.12 -18.58 -27.97
C PRO A 48 20.18 -17.05 -28.08
N VAL A 49 20.51 -16.39 -26.97
CA VAL A 49 20.70 -14.93 -26.89
C VAL A 49 22.16 -14.64 -26.53
N ALA A 50 22.88 -13.96 -27.41
CA ALA A 50 24.27 -13.55 -27.12
C ALA A 50 24.31 -12.48 -26.02
N LEU A 51 25.28 -12.62 -25.11
CA LEU A 51 25.60 -11.58 -24.12
C LEU A 51 26.16 -10.36 -24.86
N PRO A 52 25.64 -9.14 -24.65
CA PRO A 52 26.18 -7.95 -25.28
C PRO A 52 27.61 -7.65 -24.82
N GLU A 53 28.45 -7.25 -25.76
CA GLU A 53 29.71 -6.57 -25.47
C GLU A 53 29.37 -5.08 -25.26
N SER A 54 29.15 -4.67 -24.01
CA SER A 54 28.99 -3.24 -23.69
C SER A 54 30.24 -2.71 -23.00
N GLU A 55 30.80 -1.65 -23.59
CA GLU A 55 31.80 -0.76 -22.98
C GLU A 55 31.18 0.58 -22.53
N ASN A 56 29.94 0.87 -22.95
CA ASN A 56 29.26 2.13 -22.66
C ASN A 56 28.65 2.11 -21.25
N LEU A 57 29.50 2.39 -20.27
CA LEU A 57 29.09 2.58 -18.89
C LEU A 57 28.45 3.96 -18.74
N SER A 58 27.15 4.02 -18.47
CA SER A 58 26.51 5.29 -18.13
C SER A 58 27.10 5.85 -16.83
N SER A 59 27.36 7.17 -16.80
CA SER A 59 27.94 7.83 -15.63
C SER A 59 26.94 7.84 -14.46
N GLY A 60 27.32 7.24 -13.33
CA GLY A 60 26.54 7.27 -12.09
C GLY A 60 25.82 5.97 -11.72
N GLU A 61 25.79 4.96 -12.60
CA GLU A 61 25.27 3.63 -12.24
C GLU A 61 26.25 2.89 -11.30
N SER A 62 25.74 2.30 -10.23
CA SER A 62 26.51 1.39 -9.37
C SER A 62 26.58 -0.02 -9.97
N LEU A 63 25.51 -0.43 -10.64
CA LEU A 63 25.31 -1.75 -11.23
C LEU A 63 24.74 -1.60 -12.63
N HIS A 64 25.37 -2.28 -13.59
CA HIS A 64 25.02 -2.18 -15.00
C HIS A 64 24.43 -3.51 -15.49
N TYR A 65 23.21 -3.47 -16.06
CA TYR A 65 22.50 -4.66 -16.54
C TYR A 65 22.82 -4.90 -18.03
N LEU A 66 23.58 -5.97 -18.29
CA LEU A 66 24.00 -6.34 -19.65
C LEU A 66 22.94 -7.15 -20.37
N LEU A 67 22.26 -8.05 -19.67
CA LEU A 67 21.25 -8.92 -20.28
C LEU A 67 20.16 -9.23 -19.27
N VAL A 68 18.92 -9.09 -19.71
CA VAL A 68 17.76 -9.73 -19.10
C VAL A 68 17.09 -10.55 -20.20
N ASP A 69 17.11 -11.86 -20.04
CA ASP A 69 16.58 -12.85 -20.99
C ASP A 69 15.52 -13.68 -20.27
N THR A 70 14.26 -13.43 -20.61
CA THR A 70 13.10 -14.17 -20.08
C THR A 70 12.44 -14.94 -21.21
N GLN A 71 12.43 -16.26 -21.12
CA GLN A 71 11.78 -17.10 -22.11
C GLN A 71 10.77 -18.00 -21.44
N ILE A 72 9.58 -18.08 -22.01
CA ILE A 72 8.47 -18.85 -21.46
C ILE A 72 8.10 -19.92 -22.48
N ASN A 73 8.00 -21.17 -22.03
CA ASN A 73 7.53 -22.29 -22.82
C ASN A 73 6.20 -22.79 -22.25
N VAL A 74 5.15 -22.70 -23.06
CA VAL A 74 3.81 -23.22 -22.78
C VAL A 74 3.39 -24.28 -23.79
N SER A 75 4.35 -24.84 -24.53
CA SER A 75 4.13 -25.91 -25.52
C SER A 75 4.39 -27.31 -24.99
N GLY A 76 5.03 -27.44 -23.82
CA GLY A 76 5.26 -28.72 -23.14
C GLY A 76 4.13 -29.12 -22.19
N GLU A 77 4.33 -30.23 -21.47
CA GLU A 77 3.40 -30.72 -20.44
C GLU A 77 3.33 -29.80 -19.23
N GLU A 78 4.48 -29.29 -18.78
CA GLU A 78 4.57 -28.30 -17.70
C GLU A 78 4.98 -26.94 -18.28
N LYS A 79 4.47 -25.85 -17.69
CA LYS A 79 4.94 -24.50 -17.98
C LYS A 79 6.39 -24.36 -17.53
N GLU A 80 7.25 -23.79 -18.37
CA GLU A 80 8.61 -23.44 -17.99
C GLU A 80 8.85 -21.95 -18.20
N ARG A 81 9.33 -21.26 -17.17
CA ARG A 81 9.75 -19.86 -17.25
C ARG A 81 11.23 -19.76 -16.92
N PHE A 82 12.02 -19.60 -17.97
CA PHE A 82 13.46 -19.43 -17.89
C PHE A 82 13.82 -17.96 -17.71
N TYR A 83 14.77 -17.71 -16.82
CA TYR A 83 15.37 -16.41 -16.57
C TYR A 83 16.87 -16.52 -16.68
N ARG A 84 17.48 -15.57 -17.37
CA ARG A 84 18.92 -15.36 -17.41
C ARG A 84 19.23 -13.89 -17.27
N VAL A 85 20.08 -13.58 -16.32
CA VAL A 85 20.48 -12.19 -16.01
C VAL A 85 22.00 -12.11 -16.01
N ALA A 86 22.54 -11.09 -16.67
CA ALA A 86 23.95 -10.74 -16.61
C ALA A 86 24.13 -9.29 -16.18
N MET A 87 24.94 -9.08 -15.15
CA MET A 87 25.15 -7.77 -14.54
C MET A 87 26.63 -7.52 -14.26
N ARG A 88 27.04 -6.25 -14.28
CA ARG A 88 28.40 -5.79 -13.99
C ARG A 88 28.38 -4.73 -12.89
N PRO A 89 28.92 -5.00 -11.68
CA PRO A 89 29.05 -3.98 -10.66
C PRO A 89 30.18 -3.03 -11.03
N LEU A 90 29.93 -1.73 -11.03
CA LEU A 90 30.93 -0.74 -11.43
C LEU A 90 31.76 -0.23 -10.24
N ASN A 91 31.21 -0.35 -9.03
CA ASN A 91 31.83 0.07 -7.79
C ASN A 91 31.39 -0.83 -6.61
N GLN A 92 31.81 -0.48 -5.39
CA GLN A 92 31.50 -1.25 -4.19
C GLN A 92 30.00 -1.30 -3.85
N GLN A 93 29.23 -0.26 -4.15
CA GLN A 93 27.77 -0.28 -3.97
C GLN A 93 27.11 -1.28 -4.91
N GLY A 94 27.54 -1.33 -6.17
CA GLY A 94 27.07 -2.34 -7.12
C GLY A 94 27.43 -3.76 -6.71
N LEU A 95 28.63 -3.94 -6.16
CA LEU A 95 29.05 -5.24 -5.60
C LEU A 95 28.14 -5.69 -4.46
N GLN A 96 27.79 -4.77 -3.56
CA GLN A 96 26.88 -5.08 -2.47
C GLN A 96 25.53 -5.56 -2.99
N GLN A 97 24.98 -4.91 -4.03
CA GLN A 97 23.69 -5.26 -4.63
C GLN A 97 23.67 -6.67 -5.25
N ILE A 98 24.76 -7.13 -5.86
CA ILE A 98 24.82 -8.46 -6.51
C ILE A 98 25.52 -9.55 -5.70
N SER A 99 25.97 -9.23 -4.50
CA SER A 99 26.69 -10.19 -3.63
C SER A 99 25.81 -11.38 -3.20
N SER A 100 24.49 -11.18 -3.20
CA SER A 100 23.48 -12.21 -3.00
C SER A 100 22.44 -12.16 -4.11
N ILE A 101 22.17 -13.29 -4.76
CA ILE A 101 21.09 -13.43 -5.73
C ILE A 101 19.94 -14.17 -5.06
N SER A 102 18.71 -13.66 -5.16
CA SER A 102 17.53 -14.28 -4.58
C SER A 102 16.59 -14.78 -5.67
N LEU A 103 16.27 -16.08 -5.64
CA LEU A 103 15.35 -16.72 -6.57
C LEU A 103 14.09 -17.12 -5.81
N GLY A 104 12.99 -16.42 -6.07
CA GLY A 104 11.69 -16.71 -5.44
C GLY A 104 10.90 -17.76 -6.21
N PHE A 105 10.25 -18.67 -5.49
CA PHE A 105 9.38 -19.71 -6.07
C PHE A 105 8.31 -20.18 -5.06
N ALA A 106 7.28 -20.85 -5.55
CA ALA A 106 6.21 -21.45 -4.74
C ALA A 106 6.28 -22.99 -4.82
N PRO A 107 6.91 -23.69 -3.85
CA PRO A 107 7.15 -25.14 -3.91
C PRO A 107 5.87 -25.99 -4.04
N ALA A 108 4.72 -25.42 -3.68
CA ALA A 108 3.41 -26.04 -3.84
C ALA A 108 3.07 -26.42 -5.30
N TYR A 109 3.57 -25.66 -6.27
CA TYR A 109 3.26 -25.86 -7.69
C TYR A 109 4.40 -25.45 -8.65
N GLU A 110 5.53 -24.98 -8.14
CA GLU A 110 6.73 -24.65 -8.90
C GLU A 110 7.93 -25.45 -8.41
N LYS A 111 8.75 -25.91 -9.35
CA LYS A 111 10.08 -26.46 -9.11
C LYS A 111 11.11 -25.44 -9.57
N LEU A 112 12.07 -25.12 -8.71
CA LEU A 112 13.21 -24.28 -9.05
C LEU A 112 14.34 -25.12 -9.64
N VAL A 113 14.73 -24.83 -10.88
CA VAL A 113 15.87 -25.48 -11.55
C VAL A 113 16.95 -24.44 -11.84
N ILE A 114 18.12 -24.54 -11.21
CA ILE A 114 19.25 -23.63 -11.40
C ILE A 114 20.19 -24.22 -12.45
N HIS A 115 20.51 -23.45 -13.49
CA HIS A 115 21.26 -23.97 -14.63
C HIS A 115 22.73 -23.61 -14.61
N ASP A 116 23.05 -22.35 -14.34
CA ASP A 116 24.42 -21.89 -14.28
C ASP A 116 24.54 -20.61 -13.46
N ILE A 117 25.73 -20.44 -12.89
CA ILE A 117 26.18 -19.22 -12.25
C ILE A 117 27.64 -19.08 -12.64
N SER A 118 27.99 -17.96 -13.24
CA SER A 118 29.34 -17.74 -13.72
C SER A 118 29.80 -16.31 -13.50
N VAL A 119 31.11 -16.18 -13.32
CA VAL A 119 31.79 -14.90 -13.21
C VAL A 119 32.75 -14.78 -14.39
N LEU A 120 32.59 -13.74 -15.18
CA LEU A 120 33.54 -13.34 -16.23
C LEU A 120 34.47 -12.27 -15.68
N ARG A 121 35.77 -12.55 -15.71
CA ARG A 121 36.85 -11.63 -15.31
C ARG A 121 37.97 -11.72 -16.34
N ASP A 122 38.41 -10.58 -16.87
CA ASP A 122 39.48 -10.51 -17.88
C ASP A 122 39.25 -11.43 -19.09
N GLY A 123 38.01 -11.49 -19.59
CA GLY A 123 37.59 -12.36 -20.69
C GLY A 123 37.51 -13.85 -20.35
N LYS A 124 37.85 -14.26 -19.13
CA LYS A 124 37.80 -15.66 -18.68
C LYS A 124 36.52 -15.93 -17.89
N ARG A 125 35.68 -16.82 -18.42
CA ARG A 125 34.49 -17.34 -17.72
C ARG A 125 34.88 -18.38 -16.68
N ARG A 126 34.39 -18.21 -15.45
CA ARG A 126 34.55 -19.17 -14.36
C ARG A 126 33.17 -19.62 -13.89
N ASP A 127 32.91 -20.92 -13.96
CA ASP A 127 31.73 -21.52 -13.33
C ASP A 127 31.85 -21.40 -11.81
N ARG A 128 30.80 -20.89 -11.18
CA ARG A 128 30.68 -20.72 -9.74
C ARG A 128 29.56 -21.55 -9.15
N LEU A 129 28.75 -22.26 -9.94
CA LEU A 129 27.56 -22.97 -9.46
C LEU A 129 27.89 -23.97 -8.36
N LYS A 130 28.90 -24.81 -8.58
CA LYS A 130 29.34 -25.80 -7.57
C LYS A 130 29.97 -25.19 -6.32
N SER A 131 30.47 -23.95 -6.42
CA SER A 131 31.12 -23.24 -5.31
C SER A 131 30.19 -22.25 -4.60
N ALA A 132 29.02 -21.98 -5.18
CA ALA A 132 28.04 -21.06 -4.64
C ALA A 132 27.39 -21.70 -3.41
N GLU A 133 27.27 -20.93 -2.34
CA GLU A 133 26.52 -21.36 -1.17
C GLU A 133 25.06 -20.99 -1.41
N ILE A 134 24.20 -22.01 -1.54
CA ILE A 134 22.77 -21.84 -1.79
C ILE A 134 22.03 -22.13 -0.49
N LYS A 135 21.29 -21.14 0.00
CA LYS A 135 20.42 -21.26 1.18
C LYS A 135 18.98 -21.17 0.73
N VAL A 136 18.17 -22.17 1.09
CA VAL A 136 16.74 -22.19 0.80
C VAL A 136 15.97 -21.98 2.08
N PHE A 137 15.08 -20.99 2.09
CA PHE A 137 14.26 -20.67 3.24
C PHE A 137 12.94 -20.05 2.83
N GLN A 138 11.92 -20.24 3.68
CA GLN A 138 10.62 -19.61 3.52
C GLN A 138 10.71 -18.12 3.87
N ARG A 139 10.04 -17.29 3.08
CA ARG A 139 10.01 -15.84 3.26
C ARG A 139 8.62 -15.32 2.88
N GLU A 140 7.90 -14.83 3.88
CA GLU A 140 6.53 -14.30 3.75
C GLU A 140 6.54 -12.76 3.70
N ASP A 141 6.72 -12.19 2.51
CA ASP A 141 6.78 -10.72 2.34
C ASP A 141 5.41 -10.03 2.52
N GLU A 142 4.31 -10.78 2.51
CA GLU A 142 2.93 -10.25 2.61
C GLU A 142 2.28 -10.53 3.97
N LEU A 143 3.01 -11.11 4.92
CA LEU A 143 2.48 -11.46 6.24
C LEU A 143 2.05 -10.21 7.03
N ASP A 144 2.78 -9.11 6.88
CA ASP A 144 2.42 -7.80 7.48
C ASP A 144 1.10 -7.24 6.92
N ARG A 145 0.65 -7.74 5.77
CA ARG A 145 -0.66 -7.44 5.16
C ARG A 145 -1.72 -8.50 5.48
N GLY A 146 -1.40 -9.46 6.35
CA GLY A 146 -2.28 -10.56 6.71
C GLY A 146 -2.40 -11.63 5.62
N LEU A 147 -1.47 -11.73 4.68
CA LEU A 147 -1.46 -12.77 3.65
C LEU A 147 -0.31 -13.74 3.89
N TYR A 148 -0.63 -15.03 3.89
CA TYR A 148 0.33 -16.11 4.02
C TYR A 148 0.28 -16.97 2.76
N ALA A 149 1.35 -16.96 1.96
CA ALA A 149 1.37 -17.52 0.61
C ALA A 149 2.37 -18.67 0.43
N GLU A 150 3.14 -19.00 1.47
CA GLU A 150 4.18 -20.05 1.45
C GLU A 150 5.22 -19.84 0.36
N ARG A 151 5.77 -18.62 0.26
CA ARG A 151 6.79 -18.28 -0.72
C ARG A 151 8.18 -18.66 -0.20
N TRP A 152 8.99 -19.24 -1.07
CA TRP A 152 10.35 -19.66 -0.75
C TRP A 152 11.37 -18.89 -1.57
N THR A 153 12.53 -18.69 -0.98
CA THR A 153 13.68 -18.04 -1.61
C THR A 153 14.88 -18.97 -1.57
N ALA A 154 15.47 -19.24 -2.73
CA ALA A 154 16.84 -19.73 -2.82
C ALA A 154 17.78 -18.53 -2.94
N MET A 155 18.61 -18.31 -1.91
CA MET A 155 19.60 -17.25 -1.87
C MET A 155 20.98 -17.82 -2.20
N LEU A 156 21.62 -17.26 -3.22
CA LEU A 156 22.92 -17.68 -3.72
C LEU A 156 23.97 -16.65 -3.31
N LEU A 157 24.93 -17.08 -2.50
CA LEU A 157 26.03 -16.25 -2.02
C LEU A 157 27.29 -16.49 -2.85
N LEU A 158 27.77 -15.44 -3.51
CA LEU A 158 28.94 -15.52 -4.38
C LEU A 158 30.19 -15.00 -3.67
N LYS A 159 31.22 -15.85 -3.60
CA LYS A 159 32.53 -15.52 -3.00
C LYS A 159 33.49 -14.98 -4.06
N ASP A 160 34.40 -14.08 -3.65
CA ASP A 160 35.41 -13.44 -4.52
C ASP A 160 34.79 -12.73 -5.74
N LEU A 161 33.76 -11.90 -5.51
CA LEU A 161 33.30 -10.92 -6.48
C LEU A 161 34.11 -9.62 -6.39
N ARG A 162 34.42 -9.03 -7.54
CA ARG A 162 35.20 -7.79 -7.67
C ARG A 162 34.51 -6.83 -8.62
N ALA A 163 34.79 -5.55 -8.45
CA ALA A 163 34.25 -4.53 -9.34
C ALA A 163 34.68 -4.87 -10.78
N ARG A 164 33.77 -4.68 -11.73
CA ARG A 164 33.87 -4.99 -13.16
C ARG A 164 33.78 -6.47 -13.53
N ASP A 165 33.67 -7.38 -12.57
CA ASP A 165 33.28 -8.77 -12.88
C ASP A 165 31.90 -8.77 -13.56
N VAL A 166 31.68 -9.63 -14.55
CA VAL A 166 30.32 -9.88 -15.06
C VAL A 166 29.78 -11.12 -14.36
N VAL A 167 28.72 -10.94 -13.58
CA VAL A 167 27.99 -12.03 -12.93
C VAL A 167 26.82 -12.41 -13.83
N GLU A 168 26.80 -13.66 -14.28
CA GLU A 168 25.72 -14.23 -15.07
C GLU A 168 25.13 -15.42 -14.32
N TYR A 169 23.82 -15.48 -14.21
CA TYR A 169 23.12 -16.66 -13.71
C TYR A 169 21.88 -16.97 -14.53
N SER A 170 21.44 -18.22 -14.51
CA SER A 170 20.16 -18.59 -15.09
C SER A 170 19.46 -19.72 -14.33
N TYR A 171 18.13 -19.69 -14.36
CA TYR A 171 17.26 -20.66 -13.71
C TYR A 171 15.93 -20.77 -14.45
N THR A 172 15.20 -21.86 -14.21
CA THR A 172 13.83 -22.08 -14.70
C THR A 172 12.92 -22.33 -13.50
N LEU A 173 11.76 -21.69 -13.50
CA LEU A 173 10.61 -22.12 -12.72
C LEU A 173 9.78 -23.05 -13.60
N ARG A 174 9.64 -24.31 -13.18
CA ARG A 174 8.81 -25.30 -13.86
C ARG A 174 7.53 -25.56 -13.07
N GLY A 175 6.39 -25.51 -13.74
CA GLY A 175 5.07 -25.63 -13.13
C GLY A 175 4.31 -24.31 -13.12
N SER A 176 3.07 -24.39 -12.68
CA SER A 176 2.14 -23.26 -12.58
C SER A 176 1.04 -23.60 -11.60
N ASN A 177 0.43 -22.58 -11.00
CA ASN A 177 -0.65 -22.80 -10.04
C ASN A 177 -1.83 -23.52 -10.73
N PRO A 178 -2.21 -24.73 -10.27
CA PRO A 178 -3.25 -25.54 -10.91
C PRO A 178 -4.63 -24.87 -10.88
N VAL A 179 -4.86 -23.90 -9.98
CA VAL A 179 -6.13 -23.15 -9.92
C VAL A 179 -6.41 -22.34 -11.17
N LEU A 180 -5.38 -22.01 -11.96
CA LEU A 180 -5.49 -21.23 -13.19
C LEU A 180 -5.93 -22.09 -14.40
N GLY A 181 -6.01 -23.42 -14.23
CA GLY A 181 -6.35 -24.37 -15.28
C GLY A 181 -5.31 -24.47 -16.40
N ASP A 182 -5.72 -25.05 -17.53
CA ASP A 182 -4.81 -25.40 -18.64
C ASP A 182 -4.51 -24.23 -19.60
N LYS A 183 -5.18 -23.09 -19.43
CA LYS A 183 -5.03 -21.93 -20.32
C LYS A 183 -3.90 -21.02 -19.84
N PHE A 184 -3.05 -20.64 -20.77
CA PHE A 184 -1.89 -19.80 -20.48
C PHE A 184 -2.17 -18.32 -20.70
N PHE A 185 -1.65 -17.51 -19.79
CA PHE A 185 -1.63 -16.06 -19.87
C PHE A 185 -0.47 -15.50 -19.06
N GLY A 186 -0.16 -14.23 -19.26
CA GLY A 186 0.82 -13.52 -18.46
C GLY A 186 1.15 -12.14 -19.00
N ARG A 187 2.05 -11.47 -18.27
CA ARG A 187 2.59 -10.17 -18.63
C ARG A 187 4.08 -10.11 -18.30
N GLU A 188 4.87 -9.50 -19.16
CA GLU A 188 6.31 -9.32 -18.98
C GLU A 188 6.67 -7.84 -19.13
N LEU A 189 7.46 -7.30 -18.19
CA LEU A 189 7.92 -5.90 -18.23
C LEU A 189 8.93 -5.71 -19.37
N LEU A 190 8.69 -4.72 -20.22
CA LEU A 190 9.55 -4.34 -21.35
C LEU A 190 10.48 -3.15 -21.04
N ALA A 191 10.38 -2.58 -19.84
CA ALA A 191 11.32 -1.61 -19.30
C ALA A 191 11.38 -1.70 -17.77
N TRP A 192 12.51 -1.32 -17.18
CA TRP A 192 12.78 -1.44 -15.74
C TRP A 192 13.19 -0.08 -15.16
N GLY A 193 13.33 0.01 -13.82
CA GLY A 193 13.87 1.20 -13.15
C GLY A 193 15.35 1.49 -13.43
N VAL A 194 16.01 0.64 -14.21
CA VAL A 194 17.42 0.67 -14.58
C VAL A 194 17.55 0.49 -16.09
N SER A 195 18.65 0.97 -16.67
CA SER A 195 18.92 0.75 -18.08
C SER A 195 19.35 -0.70 -18.33
N ILE A 196 19.00 -1.27 -19.48
CA ILE A 196 19.39 -2.64 -19.85
C ILE A 196 19.95 -2.65 -21.27
N GLU A 197 21.15 -3.19 -21.44
CA GLU A 197 21.81 -3.24 -22.75
C GLU A 197 21.06 -4.13 -23.75
N ARG A 198 20.54 -5.27 -23.29
CA ARG A 198 19.65 -6.12 -24.07
C ARG A 198 18.57 -6.73 -23.19
N LEU A 199 17.32 -6.52 -23.56
CA LEU A 199 16.15 -7.14 -22.97
C LEU A 199 15.50 -8.06 -24.02
N TYR A 200 15.58 -9.37 -23.78
CA TYR A 200 14.95 -10.36 -24.63
C TYR A 200 13.81 -11.04 -23.88
N ILE A 201 12.62 -10.99 -24.44
CA ILE A 201 11.43 -11.64 -23.89
C ILE A 201 10.80 -12.49 -24.97
N SER A 202 10.52 -13.77 -24.70
CA SER A 202 9.79 -14.61 -25.64
C SER A 202 8.81 -15.58 -24.99
N VAL A 203 7.73 -15.88 -25.71
CA VAL A 203 6.73 -16.88 -25.32
C VAL A 203 6.58 -17.88 -26.46
N LEU A 204 6.85 -19.16 -26.18
CA LEU A 204 6.72 -20.28 -27.10
C LEU A 204 5.41 -21.04 -26.81
N SER A 205 4.48 -21.06 -27.75
CA SER A 205 3.21 -21.78 -27.65
C SER A 205 3.08 -22.84 -28.74
N PRO A 206 2.24 -23.88 -28.56
CA PRO A 206 1.87 -24.75 -29.65
C PRO A 206 0.97 -23.99 -30.63
N ARG A 207 1.05 -24.32 -31.92
CA ARG A 207 0.32 -23.61 -32.98
C ARG A 207 -1.19 -23.74 -32.83
N GLU A 208 -1.66 -24.89 -32.39
CA GLU A 208 -3.08 -25.18 -32.14
C GLU A 208 -3.65 -24.41 -30.93
N LYS A 209 -2.78 -23.95 -30.00
CA LYS A 209 -3.15 -23.09 -28.86
C LYS A 209 -2.41 -21.76 -28.93
N ALA A 210 -2.44 -21.11 -30.09
CA ALA A 210 -1.82 -19.81 -30.33
C ALA A 210 -2.31 -18.75 -29.32
N LEU A 211 -1.44 -17.79 -29.02
CA LEU A 211 -1.69 -16.74 -28.03
C LEU A 211 -2.19 -15.49 -28.74
N GLN A 212 -3.15 -14.79 -28.12
CA GLN A 212 -3.29 -13.37 -28.34
C GLN A 212 -2.10 -12.69 -27.67
N VAL A 213 -1.44 -11.76 -28.36
CA VAL A 213 -0.31 -10.99 -27.83
C VAL A 213 -0.50 -9.51 -28.09
N ARG A 214 -0.11 -8.67 -27.13
CA ARG A 214 -0.25 -7.22 -27.23
C ARG A 214 0.82 -6.52 -26.40
N ILE A 215 1.29 -5.36 -26.89
CA ILE A 215 2.02 -4.42 -26.05
C ILE A 215 1.03 -3.44 -25.42
N ALA A 216 1.10 -3.30 -24.10
CA ALA A 216 0.32 -2.32 -23.33
C ALA A 216 1.25 -1.35 -22.59
N ASP A 217 0.67 -0.26 -22.07
CA ASP A 217 1.34 0.71 -21.20
C ASP A 217 2.58 1.39 -21.84
N THR A 218 2.59 1.55 -23.17
CA THR A 218 3.65 2.29 -23.89
C THR A 218 3.42 3.79 -23.86
N LYS A 219 4.53 4.54 -23.81
CA LYS A 219 4.50 5.99 -24.06
C LYS A 219 4.08 6.23 -25.51
N LYS A 220 3.20 7.20 -25.73
CA LYS A 220 2.78 7.62 -27.08
C LYS A 220 4.01 7.93 -27.94
N GLY A 221 4.12 7.31 -29.11
CA GLY A 221 5.27 7.46 -30.02
C GLY A 221 6.44 6.48 -29.77
N HIS A 222 6.34 5.59 -28.78
CA HIS A 222 7.32 4.53 -28.50
C HIS A 222 6.65 3.16 -28.66
N GLU A 223 6.24 2.84 -29.89
CA GLU A 223 5.66 1.55 -30.22
C GLU A 223 6.76 0.48 -30.23
N ILE A 224 6.44 -0.70 -29.67
CA ILE A 224 7.35 -1.85 -29.63
C ILE A 224 6.74 -2.92 -30.53
N ASP A 225 7.48 -3.34 -31.55
CA ASP A 225 7.05 -4.42 -32.45
C ASP A 225 7.24 -5.78 -31.79
N ILE A 226 6.14 -6.56 -31.73
CA ILE A 226 6.19 -7.98 -31.37
C ILE A 226 6.52 -8.78 -32.62
N GLN A 227 7.61 -9.53 -32.57
CA GLN A 227 7.98 -10.45 -33.64
C GLN A 227 7.37 -11.83 -33.39
N GLN A 228 7.03 -12.52 -34.47
CA GLN A 228 6.52 -13.88 -34.43
C GLN A 228 7.33 -14.79 -35.36
N HIS A 229 7.68 -15.98 -34.88
CA HIS A 229 8.34 -17.01 -35.68
C HIS A 229 7.68 -18.37 -35.45
N THR A 230 7.20 -18.99 -36.52
CA THR A 230 6.61 -20.33 -36.50
C THR A 230 7.61 -21.37 -36.97
N LYS A 231 7.79 -22.45 -36.20
CA LYS A 231 8.65 -23.59 -36.54
C LYS A 231 7.95 -24.89 -36.21
N GLY A 232 7.62 -25.69 -37.23
CA GLY A 232 6.86 -26.93 -37.04
C GLY A 232 5.49 -26.65 -36.38
N ASN A 233 5.23 -27.29 -35.25
CA ASN A 233 3.98 -27.12 -34.50
C ASN A 233 4.05 -26.05 -33.39
N THR A 234 5.08 -25.20 -33.35
CA THR A 234 5.20 -24.15 -32.34
C THR A 234 5.30 -22.76 -32.95
N VAL A 235 4.88 -21.77 -32.17
CA VAL A 235 4.92 -20.34 -32.49
C VAL A 235 5.62 -19.62 -31.34
N ARG A 236 6.65 -18.85 -31.66
CA ARG A 236 7.34 -17.98 -30.72
C ARG A 236 6.95 -16.53 -30.97
N TYR A 237 6.46 -15.86 -29.94
CA TYR A 237 6.25 -14.40 -29.91
C TYR A 237 7.38 -13.79 -29.09
N PHE A 238 8.03 -12.73 -29.56
CA PHE A 238 9.16 -12.16 -28.84
C PHE A 238 9.38 -10.67 -29.09
N ALA A 239 10.03 -10.03 -28.11
CA ALA A 239 10.60 -8.70 -28.20
C ALA A 239 12.10 -8.79 -27.88
N ASP A 240 12.94 -8.25 -28.76
CA ASP A 240 14.41 -8.16 -28.57
C ASP A 240 14.81 -6.70 -28.60
N LEU A 241 14.84 -6.09 -27.41
CA LEU A 241 15.11 -4.67 -27.24
C LEU A 241 16.57 -4.45 -26.87
N ARG A 242 17.16 -3.39 -27.40
CA ARG A 242 18.54 -2.98 -27.14
C ARG A 242 18.56 -1.60 -26.53
N HIS A 243 19.46 -1.39 -25.57
CA HIS A 243 19.66 -0.12 -24.86
C HIS A 243 18.33 0.44 -24.31
N THR A 244 17.58 -0.37 -23.56
CA THR A 244 16.33 0.10 -22.96
C THR A 244 16.65 1.16 -21.90
N GLU A 245 15.97 2.30 -22.00
CA GLU A 245 16.13 3.38 -21.04
C GLU A 245 15.55 3.02 -19.68
N ALA A 246 16.18 3.52 -18.62
CA ALA A 246 15.66 3.41 -17.27
C ALA A 246 14.35 4.22 -17.14
N VAL A 247 13.27 3.56 -16.75
CA VAL A 247 12.02 4.23 -16.39
C VAL A 247 12.07 4.59 -14.91
N ARG A 248 12.44 5.84 -14.63
CA ARG A 248 12.47 6.36 -13.26
C ARG A 248 11.07 6.31 -12.65
N GLN A 249 10.97 5.71 -11.47
CA GLN A 249 9.76 5.80 -10.65
C GLN A 249 9.75 7.17 -9.98
N GLU A 250 8.74 7.97 -10.31
CA GLU A 250 8.47 9.24 -9.63
C GLU A 250 7.52 8.95 -8.46
N ASP A 251 7.73 9.62 -7.34
CA ASP A 251 6.84 9.53 -6.19
C ASP A 251 5.49 10.20 -6.48
N GLY A 252 4.40 9.63 -5.96
CA GLY A 252 3.06 10.16 -6.20
C GLY A 252 2.59 10.06 -7.65
N ILE A 253 3.09 9.13 -8.47
CA ILE A 253 2.37 8.71 -9.69
C ILE A 253 1.02 8.12 -9.26
N PRO A 254 -0.10 8.48 -9.92
CA PRO A 254 -1.38 7.84 -9.66
C PRO A 254 -1.32 6.33 -9.87
N GLU A 255 -1.86 5.57 -8.93
CA GLU A 255 -1.84 4.10 -8.93
C GLU A 255 -2.53 3.49 -10.15
N TRP A 256 -3.47 4.20 -10.78
CA TRP A 256 -4.14 3.78 -12.02
C TRP A 256 -3.30 3.93 -13.29
N LEU A 257 -2.06 4.43 -13.17
CA LEU A 257 -1.14 4.60 -14.27
C LEU A 257 0.14 3.78 -14.03
N SER A 258 0.37 2.78 -14.90
CA SER A 258 1.66 2.11 -15.00
C SER A 258 2.55 2.84 -16.03
N PRO A 259 3.75 3.31 -15.65
CA PRO A 259 4.69 3.91 -16.59
C PRO A 259 5.51 2.87 -17.36
N LEU A 260 5.37 1.58 -17.04
CA LEU A 260 6.21 0.50 -17.59
C LEU A 260 5.47 -0.24 -18.70
N PRO A 261 6.01 -0.27 -19.93
CA PRO A 261 5.42 -1.05 -21.02
C PRO A 261 5.48 -2.54 -20.70
N VAL A 262 4.46 -3.28 -21.16
CA VAL A 262 4.36 -4.72 -20.92
C VAL A 262 3.98 -5.50 -22.17
N LEU A 263 4.58 -6.66 -22.36
CA LEU A 263 4.08 -7.69 -23.28
C LEU A 263 3.01 -8.50 -22.56
N GLN A 264 1.76 -8.38 -22.99
CA GLN A 264 0.64 -9.22 -22.56
C GLN A 264 0.47 -10.40 -23.52
N TYR A 265 0.15 -11.57 -22.97
CA TYR A 265 -0.23 -12.73 -23.76
C TYR A 265 -1.35 -13.51 -23.07
N SER A 266 -2.27 -14.08 -23.85
CA SER A 266 -3.39 -14.88 -23.33
C SER A 266 -3.94 -15.89 -24.34
N GLN A 267 -4.35 -17.06 -23.83
CA GLN A 267 -5.17 -18.06 -24.53
C GLN A 267 -6.68 -17.86 -24.32
N TYR A 268 -7.08 -16.98 -23.41
CA TYR A 268 -8.49 -16.65 -23.25
C TYR A 268 -8.95 -15.81 -24.43
N ALA A 269 -9.94 -16.32 -25.17
CA ALA A 269 -10.44 -15.67 -26.38
C ALA A 269 -11.17 -14.35 -26.08
N ASP A 270 -11.90 -14.35 -24.96
CA ASP A 270 -12.85 -13.32 -24.55
C ASP A 270 -12.99 -13.34 -23.01
N TRP A 271 -13.73 -12.38 -22.46
CA TRP A 271 -14.02 -12.34 -21.02
C TRP A 271 -14.99 -13.43 -20.59
N ARG A 272 -15.76 -14.04 -21.51
CA ARG A 272 -16.65 -15.17 -21.18
C ARG A 272 -15.85 -16.34 -20.65
N GLN A 273 -14.76 -16.70 -21.31
CA GLN A 273 -13.90 -17.78 -20.86
C GLN A 273 -13.26 -17.51 -19.50
N VAL A 274 -12.98 -16.24 -19.18
CA VAL A 274 -12.48 -15.84 -17.86
C VAL A 274 -13.59 -15.95 -16.81
N ASN A 275 -14.82 -15.57 -17.16
CA ASN A 275 -16.00 -15.73 -16.30
C ASN A 275 -16.28 -17.22 -16.05
N ASP A 276 -16.23 -18.08 -17.07
CA ASP A 276 -16.43 -19.52 -16.89
C ASP A 276 -15.40 -20.13 -15.92
N TRP A 277 -14.13 -19.73 -16.04
CA TRP A 277 -13.07 -20.10 -15.10
C TRP A 277 -13.39 -19.63 -13.67
N ALA A 278 -13.69 -18.33 -13.50
CA ALA A 278 -14.00 -17.77 -12.19
C ALA A 278 -15.25 -18.43 -11.60
N HIS A 279 -16.32 -18.57 -12.37
CA HIS A 279 -17.57 -19.17 -11.95
C HIS A 279 -17.38 -20.62 -11.49
N ALA A 280 -16.51 -21.39 -12.13
CA ALA A 280 -16.16 -22.74 -11.65
C ALA A 280 -15.46 -22.74 -10.28
N LEU A 281 -14.69 -21.69 -9.96
CA LEU A 281 -14.05 -21.53 -8.64
C LEU A 281 -15.02 -21.04 -7.57
N TYR A 282 -15.92 -20.12 -7.93
CA TYR A 282 -16.87 -19.45 -7.02
C TYR A 282 -18.20 -20.19 -6.84
N ARG A 283 -18.39 -21.31 -7.54
CA ARG A 283 -19.41 -22.33 -7.26
C ARG A 283 -19.14 -23.10 -5.96
N THR A 284 -18.53 -22.47 -4.96
CA THR A 284 -18.28 -23.10 -3.67
C THR A 284 -19.62 -23.36 -2.99
N PRO A 285 -20.01 -24.64 -2.78
CA PRO A 285 -21.22 -24.97 -2.06
C PRO A 285 -21.09 -24.48 -0.63
N GLY A 286 -22.18 -23.98 -0.07
CA GLY A 286 -22.21 -23.62 1.35
C GLY A 286 -23.48 -22.87 1.66
N GLU A 287 -24.37 -23.53 2.40
CA GLU A 287 -25.44 -22.84 3.10
C GLU A 287 -24.83 -21.84 4.08
N LEU A 288 -25.57 -20.77 4.35
CA LEU A 288 -25.20 -19.83 5.38
C LEU A 288 -25.24 -20.55 6.73
N PRO A 289 -24.24 -20.37 7.62
CA PRO A 289 -24.27 -20.98 8.96
C PRO A 289 -25.58 -20.65 9.69
N GLU A 290 -26.22 -21.61 10.35
CA GLU A 290 -27.54 -21.40 10.99
C GLU A 290 -27.58 -20.20 11.96
N GLU A 291 -26.49 -19.99 12.70
CA GLU A 291 -26.33 -18.81 13.56
C GLU A 291 -26.35 -17.52 12.75
N PHE A 292 -25.59 -17.47 11.66
CA PHE A 292 -25.51 -16.30 10.79
C PHE A 292 -26.81 -16.08 10.02
N ALA A 293 -27.45 -17.15 9.56
CA ALA A 293 -28.74 -17.10 8.88
C ALA A 293 -29.84 -16.55 9.78
N ARG A 294 -29.91 -17.00 11.03
CA ARG A 294 -30.85 -16.41 12.02
C ARG A 294 -30.58 -14.92 12.23
N MET A 295 -29.32 -14.56 12.45
CA MET A 295 -28.95 -13.16 12.64
C MET A 295 -29.28 -12.29 11.41
N VAL A 296 -29.07 -12.81 10.21
CA VAL A 296 -29.39 -12.14 8.94
C VAL A 296 -30.91 -12.03 8.75
N ALA A 297 -31.68 -13.06 9.08
CA ALA A 297 -33.14 -13.05 9.02
C ALA A 297 -33.77 -12.05 10.01
N GLU A 298 -33.16 -11.89 11.19
CA GLU A 298 -33.57 -10.94 12.24
C GLU A 298 -33.20 -9.48 11.91
N MET A 299 -32.43 -9.21 10.86
CA MET A 299 -32.11 -7.83 10.45
C MET A 299 -33.39 -7.08 10.05
N GLU A 300 -33.62 -5.93 10.68
CA GLU A 300 -34.76 -5.06 10.40
C GLU A 300 -34.44 -4.01 9.31
N GLY A 301 -35.51 -3.46 8.70
CA GLY A 301 -35.41 -2.40 7.70
C GLY A 301 -35.58 -2.87 6.25
N SER A 302 -35.39 -1.93 5.33
CA SER A 302 -35.44 -2.14 3.88
C SER A 302 -34.32 -3.08 3.39
N PRO A 303 -34.47 -3.72 2.20
CA PRO A 303 -33.41 -4.55 1.63
C PRO A 303 -32.04 -3.87 1.55
N ALA A 304 -32.01 -2.56 1.26
CA ALA A 304 -30.78 -1.78 1.23
C ALA A 304 -30.14 -1.61 2.63
N GLN A 305 -30.95 -1.42 3.67
CA GLN A 305 -30.48 -1.36 5.06
C GLN A 305 -29.92 -2.71 5.50
N LYS A 306 -30.63 -3.80 5.23
CA LYS A 306 -30.15 -5.16 5.55
C LYS A 306 -28.84 -5.48 4.83
N ALA A 307 -28.71 -5.14 3.55
CA ALA A 307 -27.47 -5.31 2.80
C ALA A 307 -26.30 -4.49 3.38
N ALA A 308 -26.55 -3.25 3.80
CA ALA A 308 -25.55 -2.41 4.47
C ALA A 308 -25.10 -3.01 5.81
N VAL A 309 -26.05 -3.49 6.63
CA VAL A 309 -25.79 -4.12 7.93
C VAL A 309 -25.01 -5.42 7.75
N ALA A 310 -25.40 -6.29 6.81
CA ALA A 310 -24.69 -7.53 6.52
C ALA A 310 -23.24 -7.27 6.05
N THR A 311 -23.05 -6.26 5.19
CA THR A 311 -21.71 -5.84 4.73
C THR A 311 -20.85 -5.39 5.92
N GLN A 312 -21.34 -4.45 6.73
CA GLN A 312 -20.63 -3.93 7.90
C GLN A 312 -20.36 -5.01 8.95
N TRP A 313 -21.30 -5.95 9.15
CA TRP A 313 -21.10 -7.06 10.06
C TRP A 313 -19.91 -7.92 9.62
N ILE A 314 -19.81 -8.27 8.34
CA ILE A 314 -18.68 -9.06 7.82
C ILE A 314 -17.36 -8.27 7.88
N GLN A 315 -17.40 -6.97 7.59
CA GLN A 315 -16.23 -6.09 7.72
C GLN A 315 -15.67 -6.10 9.14
N ASN A 316 -16.55 -6.03 10.15
CA ASN A 316 -16.18 -5.88 11.55
C ASN A 316 -15.95 -7.21 12.30
N ASN A 317 -16.55 -8.32 11.85
CA ASN A 317 -16.51 -9.60 12.57
C ASN A 317 -15.65 -10.68 11.90
N ILE A 318 -15.19 -10.46 10.66
CA ILE A 318 -14.30 -11.39 9.95
C ILE A 318 -12.98 -10.68 9.68
N ARG A 319 -11.91 -11.09 10.36
CA ARG A 319 -10.59 -10.47 10.23
C ARG A 319 -10.00 -10.74 8.84
N TYR A 320 -9.37 -9.74 8.24
CA TYR A 320 -8.63 -9.96 7.00
C TYR A 320 -7.39 -10.80 7.28
N PHE A 321 -7.40 -12.04 6.81
CA PHE A 321 -6.24 -12.93 6.83
C PHE A 321 -6.40 -14.00 5.77
N GLY A 322 -5.56 -13.96 4.73
CA GLY A 322 -5.60 -14.89 3.60
C GLY A 322 -4.57 -15.99 3.71
N ILE A 323 -4.98 -17.23 3.44
CA ILE A 323 -4.08 -18.37 3.28
C ILE A 323 -4.06 -18.70 1.79
N GLU A 324 -3.10 -18.14 1.07
CA GLU A 324 -2.99 -18.20 -0.39
C GLU A 324 -2.14 -19.37 -0.88
N HIS A 325 -2.14 -20.48 -0.15
CA HIS A 325 -1.40 -21.67 -0.53
C HIS A 325 -2.11 -22.46 -1.64
N GLY A 326 -1.39 -22.72 -2.74
CA GLY A 326 -1.88 -23.54 -3.85
C GLY A 326 -3.20 -23.03 -4.44
N VAL A 327 -4.23 -23.87 -4.39
CA VAL A 327 -5.56 -23.55 -4.95
C VAL A 327 -6.27 -22.40 -4.23
N ASN A 328 -5.97 -22.19 -2.95
CA ASN A 328 -6.58 -21.14 -2.14
C ASN A 328 -6.04 -19.75 -2.48
N SER A 329 -5.11 -19.62 -3.43
CA SER A 329 -4.76 -18.31 -3.99
C SER A 329 -5.94 -17.65 -4.71
N HIS A 330 -6.79 -18.43 -5.41
CA HIS A 330 -7.91 -17.88 -6.21
C HIS A 330 -9.27 -18.51 -5.88
N ARG A 331 -9.30 -19.75 -5.38
CA ARG A 331 -10.54 -20.41 -4.94
C ARG A 331 -10.90 -19.92 -3.53
N PRO A 332 -12.13 -19.42 -3.30
CA PRO A 332 -12.58 -19.06 -1.96
C PRO A 332 -12.83 -20.29 -1.09
N SER A 333 -12.58 -20.16 0.21
CA SER A 333 -13.11 -21.04 1.25
C SER A 333 -14.64 -20.98 1.28
N ALA A 334 -15.26 -22.03 1.83
CA ALA A 334 -16.71 -22.04 2.00
C ALA A 334 -17.18 -20.97 3.01
N PRO A 335 -18.41 -20.43 2.86
CA PRO A 335 -19.01 -19.53 3.85
C PRO A 335 -18.92 -20.05 5.29
N MET A 336 -19.23 -21.34 5.49
CA MET A 336 -19.16 -21.97 6.81
C MET A 336 -17.76 -21.90 7.41
N GLU A 337 -16.75 -22.30 6.65
CA GLU A 337 -15.36 -22.28 7.10
C GLU A 337 -14.91 -20.85 7.46
N THR A 338 -15.23 -19.88 6.61
CA THR A 338 -14.90 -18.47 6.82
C THR A 338 -15.56 -17.92 8.08
N PHE A 339 -16.83 -18.28 8.31
CA PHE A 339 -17.58 -17.87 9.50
C PHE A 339 -17.01 -18.51 10.76
N GLU A 340 -16.78 -19.82 10.77
CA GLU A 340 -16.25 -20.57 11.92
C GLU A 340 -14.88 -20.06 12.36
N ARG A 341 -13.96 -19.83 11.40
CA ARG A 341 -12.61 -19.37 11.70
C ARG A 341 -12.51 -17.87 12.01
N ARG A 342 -13.55 -17.09 11.70
CA ARG A 342 -13.63 -15.62 11.89
C ARG A 342 -12.53 -14.83 11.16
N PHE A 343 -11.98 -15.39 10.09
CA PHE A 343 -11.03 -14.69 9.21
C PHE A 343 -11.14 -15.15 7.75
N GLY A 344 -10.63 -14.34 6.83
CA GLY A 344 -10.55 -14.66 5.41
C GLY A 344 -10.04 -13.47 4.60
N ASP A 345 -9.70 -13.68 3.34
CA ASP A 345 -9.31 -12.61 2.41
C ASP A 345 -10.49 -12.12 1.55
N CYS A 346 -10.20 -11.41 0.45
CA CYS A 346 -11.22 -10.78 -0.39
C CYS A 346 -12.26 -11.75 -0.97
N LYS A 347 -11.83 -12.92 -1.43
CA LYS A 347 -12.70 -13.92 -2.04
C LYS A 347 -13.56 -14.61 -0.98
N ASP A 348 -12.99 -14.92 0.18
CA ASP A 348 -13.68 -15.57 1.29
C ASP A 348 -14.80 -14.69 1.86
N LYS A 349 -14.46 -13.43 2.16
CA LYS A 349 -15.43 -12.45 2.67
C LYS A 349 -16.52 -12.12 1.65
N THR A 350 -16.18 -12.11 0.36
CA THR A 350 -17.14 -11.94 -0.73
C THR A 350 -18.16 -13.08 -0.80
N VAL A 351 -17.71 -14.33 -0.80
CA VAL A 351 -18.64 -15.47 -0.91
C VAL A 351 -19.52 -15.58 0.34
N LEU A 352 -19.00 -15.27 1.53
CA LEU A 352 -19.80 -15.18 2.76
C LEU A 352 -20.89 -14.08 2.65
N LEU A 353 -20.56 -12.90 2.12
CA LEU A 353 -21.53 -11.82 1.92
C LEU A 353 -22.57 -12.19 0.85
N VAL A 354 -22.15 -12.80 -0.26
CA VAL A 354 -23.08 -13.28 -1.30
C VAL A 354 -24.07 -14.28 -0.72
N ALA A 355 -23.63 -15.22 0.12
CA ALA A 355 -24.51 -16.16 0.79
C ALA A 355 -25.52 -15.44 1.73
N ALA A 356 -25.06 -14.46 2.51
CA ALA A 356 -25.91 -13.66 3.40
C ALA A 356 -26.98 -12.86 2.63
N LEU A 357 -26.60 -12.24 1.50
CA LEU A 357 -27.53 -11.49 0.66
C LEU A 357 -28.57 -12.39 -0.01
N ARG A 358 -28.17 -13.59 -0.45
CA ARG A 358 -29.10 -14.57 -1.04
C ARG A 358 -30.13 -15.09 -0.02
N GLU A 359 -29.73 -15.25 1.24
CA GLU A 359 -30.65 -15.59 2.34
C GLU A 359 -31.72 -14.48 2.55
N LEU A 360 -31.35 -13.23 2.30
CA LEU A 360 -32.28 -12.08 2.30
C LEU A 360 -33.15 -11.98 1.04
N GLY A 361 -33.04 -12.93 0.10
CA GLY A 361 -33.72 -12.88 -1.19
C GLY A 361 -33.12 -11.86 -2.17
N ILE A 362 -31.88 -11.42 -1.95
CA ILE A 362 -31.17 -10.45 -2.79
C ILE A 362 -30.27 -11.20 -3.78
N ASP A 363 -30.47 -10.97 -5.08
CA ASP A 363 -29.64 -11.53 -6.12
C ASP A 363 -28.24 -10.87 -6.12
N ALA A 364 -27.24 -11.65 -5.70
CA ALA A 364 -25.88 -11.19 -5.45
C ALA A 364 -24.83 -12.09 -6.12
N HIS A 365 -23.74 -11.46 -6.55
CA HIS A 365 -22.63 -12.10 -7.26
C HIS A 365 -21.27 -11.58 -6.79
N PRO A 366 -20.23 -12.43 -6.79
CA PRO A 366 -18.85 -11.98 -6.76
C PRO A 366 -18.52 -11.15 -8.00
N ALA A 367 -17.61 -10.19 -7.86
CA ALA A 367 -17.12 -9.36 -8.95
C ALA A 367 -15.60 -9.20 -8.84
N LEU A 368 -14.87 -9.64 -9.86
CA LEU A 368 -13.43 -9.49 -9.94
C LEU A 368 -13.09 -8.05 -10.40
N VAL A 369 -12.18 -7.38 -9.70
CA VAL A 369 -11.74 -6.01 -9.99
C VAL A 369 -10.21 -5.89 -9.93
N SER A 370 -9.66 -4.77 -10.40
CA SER A 370 -8.26 -4.40 -10.15
C SER A 370 -8.20 -3.13 -9.30
N SER A 371 -7.51 -3.21 -8.17
CA SER A 371 -7.25 -2.08 -7.28
C SER A 371 -6.24 -1.10 -7.87
N VAL A 372 -5.36 -1.57 -8.76
CA VAL A 372 -4.27 -0.77 -9.35
C VAL A 372 -4.52 -0.49 -10.84
N ASN A 373 -4.73 -1.49 -11.68
CA ASN A 373 -4.88 -1.30 -13.14
C ASN A 373 -6.34 -1.18 -13.58
N ASN A 374 -7.18 -0.50 -12.79
CA ASN A 374 -8.61 -0.38 -13.04
C ASN A 374 -8.97 0.41 -14.30
N LEU A 375 -8.40 1.61 -14.48
CA LEU A 375 -8.90 2.58 -15.46
C LEU A 375 -8.88 2.08 -16.91
N TYR A 376 -7.84 1.30 -17.27
CA TYR A 376 -7.61 0.81 -18.63
C TYR A 376 -7.85 -0.70 -18.77
N LEU A 377 -8.63 -1.29 -17.86
CA LEU A 377 -8.85 -2.74 -17.83
C LEU A 377 -9.58 -3.26 -19.09
N ASP A 378 -10.50 -2.47 -19.64
CA ASP A 378 -11.21 -2.75 -20.89
C ASP A 378 -10.31 -2.78 -22.13
N GLY A 379 -9.13 -2.17 -22.06
CA GLY A 379 -8.09 -2.24 -23.07
C GLY A 379 -7.14 -3.45 -22.97
N ARG A 380 -7.28 -4.31 -21.95
CA ARG A 380 -6.37 -5.45 -21.73
C ARG A 380 -6.84 -6.72 -22.43
N LEU A 381 -5.91 -7.62 -22.74
CA LEU A 381 -6.27 -8.96 -23.18
C LEU A 381 -7.04 -9.69 -22.07
N PRO A 382 -8.12 -10.45 -22.39
CA PRO A 382 -8.84 -11.24 -21.40
C PRO A 382 -7.88 -12.18 -20.66
N SER A 383 -7.87 -12.11 -19.33
CA SER A 383 -6.98 -12.92 -18.51
C SER A 383 -7.42 -12.87 -17.04
N PRO A 384 -7.38 -14.01 -16.32
CA PRO A 384 -7.52 -14.02 -14.87
C PRO A 384 -6.52 -13.09 -14.15
N GLY A 385 -5.28 -13.00 -14.67
CA GLY A 385 -4.21 -12.20 -14.05
C GLY A 385 -4.36 -10.68 -14.16
N ASN A 386 -5.48 -10.19 -14.70
CA ASN A 386 -5.80 -8.77 -14.67
C ASN A 386 -6.51 -8.34 -13.39
N PHE A 387 -7.03 -9.28 -12.60
CA PHE A 387 -7.74 -8.98 -11.36
C PHE A 387 -6.85 -9.29 -10.16
N ASP A 388 -6.86 -8.37 -9.19
CA ASP A 388 -6.07 -8.47 -7.96
C ASP A 388 -6.95 -8.38 -6.70
N HIS A 389 -8.27 -8.20 -6.88
CA HIS A 389 -9.22 -8.04 -5.79
C HIS A 389 -10.62 -8.50 -6.18
N VAL A 390 -11.47 -8.77 -5.17
CA VAL A 390 -12.82 -9.30 -5.36
C VAL A 390 -13.80 -8.61 -4.41
N ILE A 391 -14.91 -8.13 -4.96
CA ILE A 391 -15.97 -7.42 -4.25
C ILE A 391 -17.34 -8.07 -4.53
N THR A 392 -18.40 -7.55 -3.90
CA THR A 392 -19.77 -8.04 -4.10
C THR A 392 -20.60 -7.04 -4.89
N THR A 393 -21.39 -7.54 -5.84
CA THR A 393 -22.44 -6.77 -6.54
C THR A 393 -23.81 -7.42 -6.40
N PHE A 394 -24.86 -6.60 -6.34
CA PHE A 394 -26.24 -7.05 -6.25
C PHE A 394 -27.19 -5.99 -6.82
N THR A 395 -28.44 -6.38 -7.12
CA THR A 395 -29.45 -5.46 -7.66
C THR A 395 -30.60 -5.30 -6.67
N LEU A 396 -30.98 -4.06 -6.38
CA LEU A 396 -32.18 -3.70 -5.60
C LEU A 396 -32.97 -2.65 -6.37
N ASP A 397 -34.27 -2.86 -6.53
CA ASP A 397 -35.19 -1.94 -7.21
C ASP A 397 -34.69 -1.48 -8.59
N GLY A 398 -34.08 -2.41 -9.35
CA GLY A 398 -33.51 -2.14 -10.68
C GLY A 398 -32.17 -1.38 -10.67
N LYS A 399 -31.63 -1.02 -9.49
CA LYS A 399 -30.34 -0.38 -9.33
C LYS A 399 -29.27 -1.37 -8.87
N ARG A 400 -28.12 -1.36 -9.56
CA ARG A 400 -26.95 -2.15 -9.18
C ARG A 400 -26.15 -1.46 -8.08
N TYR A 401 -25.75 -2.23 -7.09
CA TYR A 401 -24.87 -1.83 -5.99
C TYR A 401 -23.55 -2.59 -6.05
N TRP A 402 -22.52 -1.96 -5.49
CA TRP A 402 -21.16 -2.49 -5.37
C TRP A 402 -20.69 -2.22 -3.93
N VAL A 403 -20.26 -3.26 -3.23
CA VAL A 403 -19.76 -3.17 -1.86
C VAL A 403 -18.52 -4.02 -1.70
N ASP A 404 -17.57 -3.53 -0.92
CA ASP A 404 -16.34 -4.25 -0.63
C ASP A 404 -16.37 -4.80 0.81
N PRO A 405 -16.56 -6.11 1.02
CA PRO A 405 -16.59 -6.69 2.36
C PRO A 405 -15.20 -6.69 3.04
N THR A 406 -14.13 -6.32 2.34
CA THR A 406 -12.78 -6.20 2.88
C THR A 406 -12.43 -4.79 3.34
N ALA A 407 -13.21 -3.78 2.92
CA ALA A 407 -13.04 -2.43 3.40
C ALA A 407 -13.16 -2.40 4.92
N THR A 408 -12.33 -1.59 5.57
CA THR A 408 -12.28 -1.53 7.03
C THR A 408 -13.07 -0.35 7.53
N SER A 409 -13.73 -0.55 8.67
CA SER A 409 -14.30 0.55 9.46
C SER A 409 -15.29 1.44 8.70
N GLN A 410 -16.04 0.89 7.74
CA GLN A 410 -17.13 1.62 7.09
C GLN A 410 -18.36 1.67 7.98
N ALA A 411 -19.18 2.70 7.82
CA ALA A 411 -20.40 2.89 8.58
C ALA A 411 -21.50 3.57 7.75
N GLY A 412 -22.77 3.33 8.11
CA GLY A 412 -23.92 4.00 7.51
C GLY A 412 -24.59 3.23 6.37
N SER A 413 -25.29 3.93 5.49
CA SER A 413 -26.00 3.35 4.34
C SER A 413 -25.07 2.93 3.20
N LEU A 414 -25.57 2.15 2.24
CA LEU A 414 -24.82 1.75 1.03
C LEU A 414 -24.24 2.95 0.26
N GLN A 415 -24.89 4.11 0.31
CA GLN A 415 -24.46 5.33 -0.37
C GLN A 415 -23.48 6.19 0.46
N GLU A 416 -23.26 5.85 1.72
CA GLU A 416 -22.34 6.56 2.63
C GLU A 416 -21.04 5.80 2.85
N MET A 417 -21.06 4.46 2.68
CA MET A 417 -19.85 3.64 2.66
C MET A 417 -19.00 4.01 1.45
N SER A 418 -17.72 4.32 1.69
CA SER A 418 -16.82 4.69 0.61
C SER A 418 -16.59 3.53 -0.36
N LEU A 419 -16.34 3.84 -1.63
CA LEU A 419 -15.99 2.83 -2.63
C LEU A 419 -14.86 3.39 -3.49
N PRO A 420 -13.72 2.70 -3.61
CA PRO A 420 -12.67 3.05 -4.56
C PRO A 420 -13.20 3.09 -6.01
N ASP A 421 -12.57 3.90 -6.86
CA ASP A 421 -12.89 3.96 -8.28
C ASP A 421 -12.34 2.72 -9.01
N PHE A 422 -13.02 1.59 -8.87
CA PHE A 422 -12.64 0.34 -9.53
C PHE A 422 -12.87 0.34 -11.04
N ASN A 423 -13.67 1.27 -11.57
CA ASN A 423 -14.02 1.50 -12.99
C ASN A 423 -14.67 0.33 -13.75
N TRP A 424 -14.11 -0.88 -13.65
CA TRP A 424 -14.52 -2.08 -14.38
C TRP A 424 -14.51 -3.29 -13.45
N ALA A 425 -15.50 -4.17 -13.62
CA ALA A 425 -15.57 -5.46 -12.97
C ALA A 425 -15.92 -6.58 -13.95
N LEU A 426 -15.43 -7.79 -13.69
CA LEU A 426 -16.00 -9.00 -14.24
C LEU A 426 -16.95 -9.62 -13.22
N VAL A 427 -18.26 -9.49 -13.45
CA VAL A 427 -19.28 -10.08 -12.56
C VAL A 427 -19.35 -11.59 -12.82
N VAL A 428 -19.13 -12.37 -11.77
CA VAL A 428 -19.01 -13.84 -11.84
C VAL A 428 -20.40 -14.47 -11.73
N ASP A 429 -21.01 -14.69 -12.89
CA ASP A 429 -22.35 -15.29 -13.04
C ASP A 429 -22.40 -16.46 -14.03
N GLY A 430 -21.29 -16.76 -14.72
CA GLY A 430 -21.22 -17.81 -15.73
C GLY A 430 -21.91 -17.49 -17.06
N GLU A 431 -22.40 -16.26 -17.26
CA GLU A 431 -23.13 -15.86 -18.47
C GLU A 431 -22.43 -14.73 -19.23
N ARG A 432 -21.91 -13.70 -18.53
CA ARG A 432 -21.33 -12.50 -19.15
C ARG A 432 -20.06 -12.78 -19.95
N ASP A 433 -19.95 -12.12 -21.09
CA ASP A 433 -18.83 -12.17 -22.04
C ASP A 433 -18.00 -10.87 -22.11
N SER A 434 -18.34 -9.90 -21.26
CA SER A 434 -17.79 -8.55 -21.25
C SER A 434 -17.62 -8.02 -19.82
N LEU A 435 -16.73 -7.03 -19.67
CA LEU A 435 -16.58 -6.31 -18.41
C LEU A 435 -17.80 -5.40 -18.18
N THR A 436 -18.23 -5.30 -16.93
CA THR A 436 -19.27 -4.38 -16.47
C THR A 436 -18.61 -3.09 -16.00
N ALA A 437 -19.02 -1.96 -16.59
CA ALA A 437 -18.63 -0.65 -16.08
C ALA A 437 -19.26 -0.45 -14.68
N ILE A 438 -18.42 -0.07 -13.72
CA ILE A 438 -18.88 0.34 -12.39
C ILE A 438 -19.27 1.81 -12.51
N GLU A 439 -20.54 2.11 -12.20
CA GLU A 439 -20.98 3.50 -12.11
C GLU A 439 -20.09 4.28 -11.16
N ALA A 440 -19.69 5.49 -11.56
CA ALA A 440 -18.85 6.33 -10.73
C ALA A 440 -19.52 6.50 -9.36
N PRO A 441 -18.80 6.29 -8.23
CA PRO A 441 -19.40 6.33 -6.90
C PRO A 441 -20.17 7.64 -6.69
N SER A 442 -21.25 7.64 -5.90
CA SER A 442 -21.99 8.89 -5.68
C SER A 442 -21.10 9.95 -5.00
N GLN A 443 -21.50 11.22 -5.04
CA GLN A 443 -20.77 12.28 -4.34
C GLN A 443 -20.58 11.94 -2.85
N SER A 444 -21.58 11.32 -2.21
CA SER A 444 -21.50 10.86 -0.82
C SER A 444 -20.44 9.77 -0.59
N GLN A 445 -20.28 8.84 -1.53
CA GLN A 445 -19.28 7.77 -1.43
C GLN A 445 -17.85 8.25 -1.70
N ARG A 446 -17.69 9.28 -2.54
CA ARG A 446 -16.38 9.91 -2.80
C ARG A 446 -16.00 10.97 -1.76
N ARG A 447 -16.99 11.49 -1.02
CA ARG A 447 -16.79 12.58 -0.06
C ARG A 447 -15.73 12.21 0.97
N ALA A 448 -14.75 13.10 1.13
CA ALA A 448 -14.06 13.26 2.40
C ALA A 448 -14.21 14.68 2.90
N ARG A 449 -14.54 14.80 4.18
CA ARG A 449 -14.57 16.10 4.85
C ARG A 449 -13.86 15.99 6.18
N VAL A 450 -13.03 16.99 6.47
CA VAL A 450 -12.37 17.18 7.75
C VAL A 450 -12.73 18.58 8.24
N VAL A 451 -13.43 18.67 9.36
CA VAL A 451 -13.77 19.94 10.02
C VAL A 451 -13.06 19.99 11.36
N VAL A 452 -12.11 20.90 11.51
CA VAL A 452 -11.31 21.06 12.73
C VAL A 452 -11.58 22.40 13.35
N ARG A 453 -11.90 22.42 14.65
CA ARG A 453 -12.04 23.62 15.45
C ARG A 453 -11.02 23.59 16.59
N GLU A 454 -10.21 24.62 16.65
CA GLU A 454 -9.08 24.79 17.57
C GLU A 454 -9.28 26.08 18.37
N ILE A 455 -9.38 26.00 19.69
CA ILE A 455 -9.63 27.15 20.56
C ILE A 455 -8.50 27.29 21.57
N VAL A 456 -7.75 28.38 21.48
CA VAL A 456 -6.73 28.79 22.46
C VAL A 456 -7.32 29.86 23.37
N THR A 457 -7.56 29.53 24.64
CA THR A 457 -8.06 30.49 25.63
C THR A 457 -6.92 30.95 26.54
N LEU A 458 -6.52 32.22 26.41
CA LEU A 458 -5.41 32.80 27.16
C LEU A 458 -5.76 32.96 28.63
N ALA A 459 -4.83 32.59 29.51
CA ALA A 459 -4.87 32.96 30.92
C ALA A 459 -4.59 34.47 31.10
N ASP A 460 -4.96 35.04 32.25
CA ASP A 460 -4.75 36.46 32.61
C ASP A 460 -3.30 36.93 32.41
N ASN A 461 -2.35 36.03 32.68
CA ASN A 461 -0.93 36.33 32.55
C ASN A 461 -0.44 36.34 31.09
N ARG A 462 -1.26 35.87 30.13
CA ARG A 462 -0.98 35.69 28.70
C ARG A 462 0.22 34.79 28.38
N LYS A 463 0.74 34.09 29.39
CA LYS A 463 1.88 33.17 29.27
C LYS A 463 1.43 31.73 29.14
N ALA A 464 0.24 31.42 29.65
CA ALA A 464 -0.38 30.10 29.56
C ALA A 464 -1.75 30.19 28.87
N ALA A 465 -2.25 29.05 28.38
CA ALA A 465 -3.59 28.92 27.82
C ALA A 465 -4.14 27.50 27.99
N THR A 466 -5.45 27.36 27.88
CA THR A 466 -6.06 26.07 27.51
C THR A 466 -6.16 25.98 25.99
N PHE A 467 -5.99 24.78 25.46
CA PHE A 467 -6.11 24.52 24.03
C PHE A 467 -7.07 23.34 23.82
N GLU A 468 -8.20 23.61 23.17
CA GLU A 468 -9.26 22.65 22.89
C GLU A 468 -9.33 22.39 21.39
N VAL A 469 -9.34 21.12 21.00
CA VAL A 469 -9.45 20.69 19.60
C VAL A 469 -10.67 19.81 19.46
N THR A 470 -11.50 20.09 18.46
CA THR A 470 -12.56 19.20 18.01
C THR A 470 -12.39 18.94 16.52
N SER A 471 -12.14 17.68 16.17
CA SER A 471 -11.94 17.24 14.79
C SER A 471 -13.08 16.32 14.38
N ARG A 472 -13.86 16.70 13.36
CA ARG A 472 -14.91 15.87 12.76
C ARG A 472 -14.44 15.37 11.40
N TYR A 473 -14.49 14.06 11.23
CA TYR A 473 -14.18 13.36 9.99
C TYR A 473 -15.47 12.79 9.41
N SER A 474 -15.67 12.92 8.09
CA SER A 474 -16.83 12.34 7.38
C SER A 474 -16.37 11.59 6.12
N GLY A 475 -17.11 10.55 5.74
CA GLY A 475 -16.84 9.73 4.55
C GLY A 475 -15.55 8.91 4.70
N TRP A 476 -14.76 8.73 3.64
CA TRP A 476 -13.56 7.87 3.70
C TRP A 476 -12.50 8.35 4.70
N ARG A 477 -12.51 9.63 5.09
CA ARG A 477 -11.67 10.14 6.19
C ARG A 477 -12.14 9.68 7.57
N ALA A 478 -13.45 9.50 7.76
CA ALA A 478 -13.99 8.91 8.99
C ALA A 478 -13.58 7.44 9.10
N GLU A 479 -13.66 6.68 7.99
CA GLU A 479 -13.25 5.28 7.93
C GLU A 479 -11.76 5.11 8.25
N GLN A 480 -10.89 5.94 7.65
CA GLN A 480 -9.46 5.95 7.97
C GLN A 480 -9.20 6.28 9.44
N MET A 481 -9.87 7.29 10.01
CA MET A 481 -9.66 7.67 11.39
C MET A 481 -10.25 6.65 12.38
N ARG A 482 -11.37 6.00 12.03
CA ARG A 482 -11.95 4.90 12.81
C ARG A 482 -11.00 3.71 12.85
N SER A 483 -10.40 3.36 11.71
CA SER A 483 -9.33 2.36 11.67
C SER A 483 -8.11 2.78 12.49
N TYR A 484 -7.67 4.05 12.40
CA TYR A 484 -6.51 4.55 13.14
C TYR A 484 -6.71 4.51 14.66
N THR A 485 -7.88 4.93 15.12
CA THR A 485 -8.23 4.99 16.55
C THR A 485 -8.59 3.64 17.14
N GLY A 486 -9.14 2.70 16.35
CA GLY A 486 -9.59 1.40 16.81
C GLY A 486 -8.48 0.46 17.30
N TYR A 487 -7.24 0.65 16.85
CA TYR A 487 -6.09 -0.17 17.27
C TYR A 487 -5.28 0.41 18.43
N ARG A 488 -5.70 1.55 18.99
CA ARG A 488 -4.95 2.30 20.01
C ARG A 488 -5.79 2.50 21.25
N ASP A 489 -5.19 2.32 22.42
CA ASP A 489 -5.78 2.82 23.64
C ASP A 489 -5.75 4.36 23.66
N ARG A 490 -6.53 4.97 24.58
CA ARG A 490 -6.67 6.43 24.66
C ARG A 490 -5.38 7.15 25.08
N GLU A 491 -4.49 6.48 25.81
CA GLU A 491 -3.23 7.05 26.27
C GLU A 491 -2.23 7.16 25.11
N THR A 492 -2.04 6.06 24.37
CA THR A 492 -1.22 6.01 23.15
C THR A 492 -1.70 7.02 22.13
N LEU A 493 -3.02 7.05 21.87
CA LEU A 493 -3.62 8.01 20.95
C LEU A 493 -3.37 9.46 21.41
N GLY A 494 -3.60 9.75 22.70
CA GLY A 494 -3.34 11.08 23.26
C GLY A 494 -1.89 11.51 23.14
N ALA A 495 -0.92 10.59 23.33
CA ALA A 495 0.50 10.87 23.19
C ALA A 495 0.93 11.17 21.74
N GLU A 496 0.39 10.45 20.75
CA GLU A 496 0.66 10.69 19.33
C GLU A 496 0.13 12.08 18.89
N PHE A 497 -1.10 12.44 19.28
CA PHE A 497 -1.66 13.77 19.00
C PHE A 497 -0.94 14.89 19.77
N LEU A 498 -0.50 14.63 21.02
CA LEU A 498 0.37 15.54 21.75
C LEU A 498 1.68 15.77 20.99
N GLN A 499 2.30 14.71 20.47
CA GLN A 499 3.52 14.81 19.66
C GLN A 499 3.29 15.64 18.40
N TYR A 500 2.15 15.45 17.72
CA TYR A 500 1.75 16.27 16.58
C TYR A 500 1.70 17.76 16.92
N TYR A 501 0.95 18.13 17.96
CA TYR A 501 0.78 19.55 18.36
C TYR A 501 2.02 20.16 19.02
N SER A 502 2.92 19.36 19.59
CA SER A 502 4.17 19.84 20.20
C SER A 502 5.08 20.58 19.20
N ARG A 503 4.92 20.32 17.90
CA ARG A 503 5.64 21.02 16.81
C ARG A 503 5.22 22.49 16.69
N TYR A 504 3.99 22.81 17.10
CA TYR A 504 3.42 24.17 17.01
C TYR A 504 3.39 24.86 18.37
N PHE A 505 3.24 24.10 19.46
CA PHE A 505 3.19 24.60 20.83
C PHE A 505 4.26 23.93 21.71
N PRO A 506 5.48 24.50 21.80
CA PRO A 506 6.51 23.99 22.70
C PRO A 506 6.02 24.04 24.16
N SER A 507 6.06 22.91 24.87
CA SER A 507 5.52 22.75 26.24
C SER A 507 3.98 22.66 26.36
N ILE A 508 3.32 22.08 25.36
CA ILE A 508 1.95 21.56 25.45
C ILE A 508 1.91 20.30 26.35
N GLU A 509 0.85 20.17 27.16
CA GLU A 509 0.58 19.01 28.01
C GLU A 509 -0.88 18.57 27.87
N ILE A 510 -1.13 17.27 27.94
CA ILE A 510 -2.50 16.72 27.99
C ILE A 510 -3.17 17.23 29.27
N LEU A 511 -4.36 17.83 29.13
CA LEU A 511 -5.19 18.28 30.25
C LEU A 511 -6.30 17.29 30.55
N GLU A 512 -6.95 16.75 29.52
CA GLU A 512 -7.95 15.68 29.62
C GLU A 512 -7.62 14.60 28.58
N PRO A 513 -7.92 13.31 28.85
CA PRO A 513 -7.77 12.25 27.86
C PRO A 513 -8.56 12.53 26.59
N ILE A 514 -8.05 12.08 25.44
CA ILE A 514 -8.75 12.21 24.17
C ILE A 514 -10.09 11.45 24.18
N GLU A 515 -11.16 12.11 23.75
CA GLU A 515 -12.48 11.51 23.55
C GLU A 515 -12.65 11.16 22.07
N VAL A 516 -13.17 9.95 21.79
CA VAL A 516 -13.53 9.54 20.43
C VAL A 516 -15.00 9.16 20.44
N ILE A 517 -15.78 9.91 19.67
CA ILE A 517 -17.23 9.78 19.55
C ILE A 517 -17.50 9.30 18.13
N ASP A 518 -17.90 8.05 18.02
CA ASP A 518 -18.31 7.44 16.76
C ASP A 518 -19.81 7.53 16.60
N SER A 519 -20.29 7.91 15.42
CA SER A 519 -21.73 8.01 15.19
C SER A 519 -22.31 6.60 15.01
N GLU A 520 -23.36 6.27 15.77
CA GLU A 520 -24.12 5.02 15.56
C GLU A 520 -24.81 5.00 14.19
N HIS A 521 -25.07 6.17 13.61
CA HIS A 521 -25.71 6.35 12.31
C HIS A 521 -24.95 7.36 11.45
N GLY A 522 -24.51 6.92 10.27
CA GLY A 522 -23.76 7.74 9.30
C GLY A 522 -22.25 7.58 9.41
N ASN A 523 -21.55 7.88 8.31
CA ASN A 523 -20.11 7.69 8.20
C ASN A 523 -19.32 8.89 8.77
N GLU A 524 -19.40 9.10 10.09
CA GLU A 524 -18.75 10.21 10.81
C GLU A 524 -18.05 9.77 12.09
N LEU A 525 -16.93 10.44 12.41
CA LEU A 525 -16.17 10.25 13.65
C LEU A 525 -15.73 11.62 14.20
N VAL A 526 -15.86 11.83 15.51
CA VAL A 526 -15.43 13.07 16.19
C VAL A 526 -14.37 12.75 17.23
N LEU A 527 -13.26 13.49 17.18
CA LEU A 527 -12.23 13.50 18.22
C LEU A 527 -12.33 14.80 19.01
N LYS A 528 -12.21 14.73 20.33
CA LYS A 528 -12.04 15.91 21.18
C LYS A 528 -10.79 15.77 22.04
N GLU A 529 -9.99 16.82 22.03
CA GLU A 529 -8.71 16.88 22.73
C GLU A 529 -8.66 18.15 23.58
N LYS A 530 -8.03 18.07 24.75
CA LYS A 530 -7.85 19.22 25.62
C LYS A 530 -6.46 19.23 26.22
N TYR A 531 -5.82 20.38 26.10
CA TYR A 531 -4.43 20.58 26.48
C TYR A 531 -4.25 21.82 27.34
N ARG A 532 -3.13 21.83 28.07
CA ARG A 532 -2.58 23.01 28.73
C ARG A 532 -1.35 23.47 27.96
N LEU A 533 -1.32 24.74 27.59
CA LEU A 533 -0.12 25.40 27.05
C LEU A 533 0.59 26.12 28.19
N ARG A 534 1.81 25.69 28.56
CA ARG A 534 2.60 26.39 29.60
C ARG A 534 3.30 27.65 29.11
N LYS A 535 3.56 27.70 27.80
CA LYS A 535 4.10 28.85 27.09
C LYS A 535 3.19 29.12 25.90
N VAL A 536 2.79 30.38 25.73
CA VAL A 536 2.03 30.85 24.57
C VAL A 536 2.82 31.92 23.85
N GLY A 537 3.08 31.67 22.57
CA GLY A 537 3.84 32.51 21.67
C GLY A 537 5.36 32.43 21.88
N ASP A 538 6.09 32.99 20.91
CA ASP A 538 7.54 33.10 20.90
C ASP A 538 7.97 34.55 21.14
N ASP A 539 8.82 34.76 22.14
CA ASP A 539 9.35 36.05 22.57
C ASP A 539 10.78 36.33 22.07
N SER A 540 11.37 35.42 21.28
CA SER A 540 12.74 35.52 20.72
C SER A 540 13.01 36.81 19.95
N SER A 541 11.98 37.38 19.31
CA SER A 541 12.05 38.61 18.51
C SER A 541 11.74 39.91 19.28
N GLY A 542 11.55 39.82 20.61
CA GLY A 542 11.14 40.97 21.45
C GLY A 542 9.65 41.32 21.38
N LYS A 543 8.86 40.61 20.56
CA LYS A 543 7.39 40.64 20.54
C LYS A 543 6.89 39.22 20.79
N ASN A 544 5.95 39.03 21.72
CA ASN A 544 5.37 37.71 21.97
C ASN A 544 4.44 37.32 20.81
N MET A 545 4.91 36.44 19.94
CA MET A 545 4.29 36.10 18.66
C MET A 545 3.62 34.73 18.72
N LEU A 546 2.30 34.67 18.55
CA LEU A 546 1.54 33.42 18.44
C LEU A 546 1.28 33.11 16.97
N LYS A 547 1.85 32.01 16.47
CA LYS A 547 1.63 31.53 15.11
C LYS A 547 0.53 30.46 15.10
N LEU A 548 -0.51 30.69 14.33
CA LEU A 548 -1.62 29.77 14.08
C LEU A 548 -1.40 29.14 12.70
N VAL A 549 -1.37 27.81 12.59
CA VAL A 549 -1.04 27.11 11.34
C VAL A 549 -2.22 26.27 10.88
N ALA A 550 -2.59 26.36 9.60
CA ALA A 550 -3.60 25.50 8.97
C ALA A 550 -3.04 24.09 8.71
N SER A 551 -2.65 23.39 9.76
CA SER A 551 -1.86 22.16 9.70
C SER A 551 -2.52 21.05 8.86
N ASN A 552 -3.86 20.92 8.90
CA ASN A 552 -4.59 19.92 8.10
C ASN A 552 -4.53 20.24 6.59
N VAL A 553 -4.51 21.52 6.23
CA VAL A 553 -4.32 21.96 4.85
C VAL A 553 -2.88 21.73 4.40
N VAL A 554 -1.90 22.09 5.25
CA VAL A 554 -0.47 21.90 4.97
C VAL A 554 -0.14 20.44 4.64
N GLU A 555 -0.67 19.48 5.41
CA GLU A 555 -0.43 18.06 5.16
C GLU A 555 -1.01 17.55 3.84
N THR A 556 -2.03 18.23 3.34
CA THR A 556 -2.68 17.89 2.07
C THR A 556 -1.93 18.45 0.86
N LEU A 557 -1.12 19.49 1.04
CA LEU A 557 -0.36 20.16 0.00
C LEU A 557 1.08 19.66 -0.15
N ARG A 558 1.41 18.50 0.43
CA ARG A 558 2.76 17.91 0.34
C ARG A 558 3.17 17.69 -1.10
N LEU A 559 4.33 18.21 -1.45
CA LEU A 559 4.94 18.06 -2.77
C LEU A 559 5.77 16.78 -2.85
N PRO A 560 5.92 16.21 -4.05
CA PRO A 560 6.84 15.10 -4.28
C PRO A 560 8.30 15.55 -4.11
N ASN A 561 9.19 14.59 -3.89
CA ASN A 561 10.63 14.79 -3.86
C ASN A 561 11.16 15.33 -5.20
N SER A 562 10.59 14.87 -6.33
CA SER A 562 10.92 15.38 -7.66
C SER A 562 9.86 16.34 -8.18
N LEU A 563 10.22 17.63 -8.31
CA LEU A 563 9.35 18.65 -8.88
C LEU A 563 9.33 18.67 -10.41
N GLN A 564 10.35 18.08 -11.06
CA GLN A 564 10.34 17.84 -12.50
C GLN A 564 9.65 16.52 -12.75
N ARG A 565 8.61 16.54 -13.59
CA ARG A 565 7.68 15.43 -13.79
C ARG A 565 7.67 14.97 -15.24
N GLN A 566 7.71 13.67 -15.45
CA GLN A 566 7.32 13.03 -16.71
C GLN A 566 5.92 12.43 -16.61
N TYR A 567 5.46 12.09 -15.40
CA TYR A 567 4.17 11.47 -15.17
C TYR A 567 3.24 12.39 -14.37
N PRO A 568 1.91 12.25 -14.51
CA PRO A 568 0.94 12.93 -13.67
C PRO A 568 1.25 12.73 -12.18
N PHE A 569 0.94 13.72 -11.35
CA PHE A 569 1.04 13.64 -9.89
C PHE A 569 -0.34 13.44 -9.27
N ARG A 570 -0.46 12.47 -8.36
CA ARG A 570 -1.67 12.13 -7.62
C ARG A 570 -2.01 13.26 -6.65
N LEU A 571 -3.27 13.68 -6.69
CA LEU A 571 -3.87 14.59 -5.74
C LEU A 571 -4.94 13.83 -4.95
N PRO A 572 -5.31 14.29 -3.75
CA PRO A 572 -6.37 13.65 -2.97
C PRO A 572 -7.68 13.51 -3.75
N GLY A 573 -8.13 14.60 -4.37
CA GLY A 573 -9.45 14.72 -5.01
C GLY A 573 -10.62 14.52 -4.04
N ASP A 574 -11.74 15.20 -4.29
CA ASP A 574 -12.97 15.08 -3.50
C ASP A 574 -12.77 15.24 -1.97
N LEU A 575 -11.75 16.01 -1.57
CA LEU A 575 -11.36 16.24 -0.17
C LEU A 575 -11.63 17.70 0.22
N GLN A 576 -12.49 17.88 1.20
CA GLN A 576 -12.81 19.17 1.81
C GLN A 576 -12.19 19.27 3.20
N ILE A 577 -11.55 20.39 3.48
CA ILE A 577 -10.98 20.71 4.80
C ILE A 577 -11.49 22.09 5.21
N GLU A 578 -12.08 22.16 6.39
CA GLU A 578 -12.46 23.38 7.07
C GLU A 578 -11.69 23.40 8.40
N GLN A 579 -10.84 24.40 8.61
CA GLN A 579 -10.07 24.54 9.84
C GLN A 579 -10.30 25.92 10.44
N THR A 580 -10.83 25.96 11.65
CA THR A 580 -11.10 27.19 12.40
C THR A 580 -10.16 27.27 13.60
N LEU A 581 -9.25 28.24 13.60
CA LEU A 581 -8.41 28.55 14.76
C LEU A 581 -8.92 29.80 15.45
N GLU A 582 -9.12 29.72 16.75
CA GLU A 582 -9.68 30.78 17.56
C GLU A 582 -8.76 31.09 18.74
N VAL A 583 -8.48 32.38 18.96
CA VAL A 583 -7.76 32.86 20.14
C VAL A 583 -8.70 33.75 20.94
N VAL A 584 -9.00 33.32 22.17
CA VAL A 584 -9.85 34.02 23.12
C VAL A 584 -8.98 34.59 24.23
N ALA A 585 -8.90 35.91 24.32
CA ALA A 585 -8.19 36.60 25.39
C ALA A 585 -9.13 37.06 26.51
N GLN A 586 -8.57 37.43 27.66
CA GLN A 586 -9.36 38.01 28.75
C GLN A 586 -9.85 39.42 28.42
N SER A 587 -9.05 40.19 27.69
CA SER A 587 -9.40 41.53 27.21
C SER A 587 -8.98 41.76 25.75
N ALA A 588 -9.71 42.63 25.05
CA ALA A 588 -9.36 43.09 23.71
C ALA A 588 -7.95 43.71 23.62
N ALA A 589 -7.45 44.26 24.73
CA ALA A 589 -6.11 44.83 24.83
C ALA A 589 -4.98 43.78 24.82
N ASP A 590 -5.30 42.52 25.11
CA ASP A 590 -4.31 41.47 25.21
C ASP A 590 -3.83 40.96 23.85
N ILE A 591 -4.60 41.22 22.79
CA ILE A 591 -4.29 40.84 21.40
C ILE A 591 -4.02 42.08 20.57
N ARG A 592 -2.83 42.14 19.97
CA ARG A 592 -2.43 43.15 18.99
C ARG A 592 -2.49 42.55 17.59
N TRP A 593 -3.10 43.31 16.69
CA TRP A 593 -3.31 42.93 15.30
C TRP A 593 -2.00 43.09 14.51
N SER A 594 -1.52 42.02 13.88
CA SER A 594 -0.21 41.97 13.20
C SER A 594 -0.30 42.27 11.69
N GLU A 595 -1.33 41.77 11.01
CA GLU A 595 -1.41 41.74 9.53
C GLU A 595 -2.77 42.23 9.02
N LYS A 596 -2.82 42.89 7.85
CA LYS A 596 -4.12 43.23 7.20
C LYS A 596 -4.93 41.94 7.01
N GLY A 597 -6.22 41.99 7.35
CA GLY A 597 -7.10 40.81 7.29
C GLY A 597 -7.44 40.40 5.85
N GLY A 598 -7.56 39.09 5.63
CA GLY A 598 -7.92 38.46 4.36
C GLY A 598 -6.72 37.84 3.63
N GLY A 599 -6.78 36.54 3.33
CA GLY A 599 -5.90 35.92 2.33
C GLY A 599 -6.44 36.11 0.91
N GLU A 600 -5.64 35.81 -0.10
CA GLU A 600 -6.16 35.75 -1.46
C GLU A 600 -7.04 34.50 -1.62
N ALA A 601 -8.30 34.67 -2.00
CA ALA A 601 -9.15 33.54 -2.39
C ALA A 601 -8.64 32.98 -3.72
N ILE A 602 -8.21 31.72 -3.71
CA ILE A 602 -7.63 31.04 -4.86
C ILE A 602 -8.59 29.95 -5.31
N ALA A 603 -8.98 30.00 -6.58
CA ALA A 603 -9.75 28.95 -7.23
C ALA A 603 -9.08 28.58 -8.55
N ASN A 604 -8.72 27.32 -8.69
CA ASN A 604 -8.06 26.79 -9.88
C ASN A 604 -8.62 25.39 -10.23
N PRO A 605 -8.15 24.74 -11.31
CA PRO A 605 -8.64 23.42 -11.69
C PRO A 605 -8.36 22.30 -10.68
N TRP A 606 -7.36 22.45 -9.80
CA TRP A 606 -6.91 21.41 -8.87
C TRP A 606 -7.45 21.59 -7.46
N PHE A 607 -7.54 22.83 -6.98
CA PHE A 607 -8.09 23.13 -5.67
C PHE A 607 -8.71 24.53 -5.56
N GLU A 608 -9.50 24.72 -4.50
CA GLU A 608 -9.89 26.02 -3.96
C GLU A 608 -9.28 26.21 -2.57
N PHE A 609 -8.87 27.43 -2.26
CA PHE A 609 -8.36 27.83 -0.95
C PHE A 609 -8.88 29.22 -0.58
N GLU A 610 -9.32 29.38 0.66
CA GLU A 610 -9.74 30.65 1.23
C GLU A 610 -9.28 30.75 2.69
N ARG A 611 -8.81 31.94 3.08
CA ARG A 611 -8.55 32.29 4.49
C ARG A 611 -9.31 33.56 4.85
N GLU A 612 -10.18 33.45 5.84
CA GLU A 612 -10.88 34.58 6.44
C GLU A 612 -10.38 34.83 7.86
N VAL A 613 -10.18 36.11 8.23
CA VAL A 613 -9.78 36.50 9.58
C VAL A 613 -10.82 37.48 10.13
N ARG A 614 -11.44 37.14 11.25
CA ARG A 614 -12.40 37.99 11.95
C ARG A 614 -11.88 38.38 13.33
N LYS A 615 -12.11 39.62 13.74
CA LYS A 615 -11.86 40.11 15.10
C LYS A 615 -13.14 40.62 15.70
N ASP A 616 -13.48 40.12 16.88
CA ASP A 616 -14.60 40.60 17.66
C ASP A 616 -14.18 40.74 19.14
N GLY A 617 -14.05 41.97 19.61
CA GLY A 617 -13.60 42.29 20.97
C GLY A 617 -12.27 41.61 21.34
N ASN A 618 -12.36 40.63 22.26
CA ASN A 618 -11.25 39.83 22.79
C ASN A 618 -10.99 38.53 22.03
N ARG A 619 -11.64 38.32 20.89
CA ARG A 619 -11.56 37.11 20.07
C ARG A 619 -10.97 37.40 18.71
N VAL A 620 -10.07 36.54 18.26
CA VAL A 620 -9.65 36.45 16.86
C VAL A 620 -9.97 35.06 16.34
N THR A 621 -10.61 34.99 15.19
CA THR A 621 -10.97 33.75 14.50
C THR A 621 -10.33 33.76 13.12
N VAL A 622 -9.63 32.67 12.79
CA VAL A 622 -9.04 32.42 11.48
C VAL A 622 -9.71 31.18 10.90
N GLU A 623 -10.44 31.33 9.80
CA GLU A 623 -11.11 30.24 9.10
C GLU A 623 -10.37 29.93 7.81
N TYR A 624 -10.02 28.67 7.61
CA TYR A 624 -9.43 28.12 6.40
C TYR A 624 -10.42 27.19 5.72
N ARG A 625 -10.57 27.32 4.41
CA ARG A 625 -11.32 26.38 3.57
C ARG A 625 -10.42 25.89 2.45
N TYR A 626 -10.33 24.59 2.29
CA TYR A 626 -9.61 23.95 1.20
C TYR A 626 -10.49 22.88 0.56
N ASN A 627 -10.56 22.87 -0.77
CA ASN A 627 -11.34 21.89 -1.53
C ASN A 627 -10.49 21.33 -2.67
N SER A 628 -10.10 20.06 -2.59
CA SER A 628 -9.40 19.35 -3.66
C SER A 628 -10.40 18.93 -4.74
N ARG A 629 -10.19 19.36 -5.99
CA ARG A 629 -11.13 19.18 -7.10
C ARG A 629 -10.79 18.03 -8.03
N ARG A 630 -9.50 17.84 -8.33
CA ARG A 630 -9.02 16.77 -9.23
C ARG A 630 -8.18 15.76 -8.46
N LYS A 631 -8.21 14.50 -8.90
CA LYS A 631 -7.40 13.40 -8.37
C LYS A 631 -5.97 13.34 -8.94
N SER A 632 -5.68 14.17 -9.95
CA SER A 632 -4.32 14.30 -10.47
C SER A 632 -4.10 15.64 -11.18
N VAL A 633 -2.82 15.98 -11.35
CA VAL A 633 -2.32 17.04 -12.23
C VAL A 633 -1.39 16.42 -13.27
N SER A 634 -1.52 16.84 -14.53
CA SER A 634 -0.67 16.35 -15.63
C SER A 634 0.79 16.79 -15.43
N ALA A 635 1.75 16.06 -16.00
CA ALA A 635 3.16 16.47 -15.96
C ALA A 635 3.37 17.89 -16.56
N ALA A 636 2.64 18.22 -17.64
CA ALA A 636 2.72 19.51 -18.31
C ALA A 636 2.16 20.67 -17.48
N ASP A 637 1.13 20.42 -16.67
CA ASP A 637 0.54 21.45 -15.81
C ASP A 637 1.12 21.47 -14.39
N PHE A 638 2.00 20.55 -14.04
CA PHE A 638 2.61 20.49 -12.72
C PHE A 638 3.32 21.79 -12.31
N PRO A 639 4.09 22.47 -13.19
CA PRO A 639 4.67 23.78 -12.84
C PRO A 639 3.62 24.84 -12.47
N LYS A 640 2.48 24.86 -13.17
CA LYS A 640 1.37 25.78 -12.86
C LYS A 640 0.71 25.43 -11.52
N TYR A 641 0.62 24.14 -11.20
CA TYR A 641 0.14 23.70 -9.88
C TYR A 641 1.08 24.17 -8.76
N LEU A 642 2.41 24.06 -8.95
CA LEU A 642 3.39 24.59 -7.99
C LEU A 642 3.26 26.10 -7.78
N GLU A 643 3.03 26.88 -8.85
CA GLU A 643 2.75 28.31 -8.73
C GLU A 643 1.53 28.59 -7.85
N GLN A 644 0.46 27.79 -7.97
CA GLN A 644 -0.72 27.93 -7.11
C GLN A 644 -0.44 27.55 -5.65
N ILE A 645 0.39 26.52 -5.40
CA ILE A 645 0.81 26.14 -4.05
C ILE A 645 1.65 27.24 -3.39
N ASN A 646 2.59 27.82 -4.12
CA ASN A 646 3.43 28.91 -3.61
C ASN A 646 2.60 30.16 -3.25
N ARG A 647 1.50 30.42 -3.97
CA ARG A 647 0.59 31.53 -3.67
C ARG A 647 -0.15 31.36 -2.35
N VAL A 648 -0.48 30.13 -1.95
CA VAL A 648 -1.15 29.87 -0.66
C VAL A 648 -0.17 29.77 0.50
N GLU A 649 1.12 29.52 0.25
CA GLU A 649 2.11 29.20 1.29
C GLU A 649 2.18 30.25 2.41
N SER A 650 2.22 31.55 2.06
CA SER A 650 2.22 32.63 3.04
C SER A 650 0.92 32.73 3.84
N ASP A 651 -0.18 32.25 3.25
CA ASP A 651 -1.50 32.30 3.85
C ASP A 651 -1.80 31.08 4.72
N LEU A 652 -1.03 29.98 4.67
CA LEU A 652 -1.21 28.77 5.50
C LEU A 652 -0.93 28.97 7.00
N SER A 653 -0.47 30.16 7.38
CA SER A 653 -0.38 30.54 8.78
C SER A 653 -0.84 31.98 9.00
N TYR A 654 -1.27 32.25 10.22
CA TYR A 654 -1.63 33.57 10.68
C TYR A 654 -0.89 33.90 11.96
N VAL A 655 -0.33 35.10 12.02
CA VAL A 655 0.49 35.53 13.16
C VAL A 655 -0.25 36.58 13.98
N LEU A 656 -0.31 36.37 15.29
CA LEU A 656 -0.86 37.29 16.27
C LEU A 656 0.23 37.80 17.20
N TRP A 657 0.13 39.07 17.61
CA TRP A 657 1.00 39.62 18.64
C TRP A 657 0.25 39.64 19.96
N LEU A 658 0.77 38.98 20.97
CA LEU A 658 0.25 39.06 22.32
C LEU A 658 0.88 40.27 23.02
N SER A 659 0.06 41.04 23.73
CA SER A 659 0.57 42.13 24.55
C SER A 659 1.55 41.55 25.58
N SER A 660 2.69 42.22 25.78
CA SER A 660 3.55 41.92 26.91
C SER A 660 2.72 42.07 28.19
N ALA A 661 2.77 41.11 29.10
CA ALA A 661 2.19 41.31 30.43
C ALA A 661 2.74 42.61 30.99
N SER A 662 1.88 43.63 31.13
CA SER A 662 2.35 44.93 31.61
C SER A 662 3.01 44.68 32.95
N ALA A 663 4.30 44.96 33.05
CA ALA A 663 5.06 44.76 34.27
C ALA A 663 4.24 45.26 35.45
N SER A 664 4.12 44.46 36.50
CA SER A 664 3.34 44.85 37.68
C SER A 664 3.84 46.21 38.17
N ARG A 665 3.00 46.99 38.87
CA ARG A 665 3.40 48.30 39.41
C ARG A 665 4.69 48.18 40.23
N GLU A 666 4.89 47.03 40.85
CA GLU A 666 6.07 46.64 41.61
C GLU A 666 7.29 46.35 40.73
N GLU A 667 7.15 45.62 39.61
CA GLU A 667 8.23 45.39 38.66
C GLU A 667 8.69 46.68 37.95
N ARG A 668 7.76 47.61 37.65
CA ARG A 668 8.12 48.94 37.12
C ARG A 668 8.88 49.76 38.16
N ARG A 669 8.44 49.71 39.42
CA ARG A 669 9.10 50.38 40.54
C ARG A 669 10.49 49.79 40.83
N ASN A 670 10.65 48.48 40.70
CA ASN A 670 11.95 47.80 40.85
C ASN A 670 12.89 48.10 39.68
N ARG A 671 12.39 48.14 38.44
CA ARG A 671 13.18 48.60 37.29
C ARG A 671 13.60 50.06 37.41
N ALA A 672 12.69 50.95 37.83
CA ALA A 672 13.02 52.36 38.07
C ALA A 672 14.02 52.52 39.23
N ARG A 673 13.89 51.73 40.30
CA ARG A 673 14.87 51.69 41.41
C ARG A 673 16.22 51.18 40.95
N ASN A 674 16.29 50.12 40.15
CA ASN A 674 17.54 49.56 39.67
C ASN A 674 18.22 50.52 38.68
N LEU A 675 17.46 51.13 37.76
CA LEU A 675 17.97 52.15 36.85
C LEU A 675 18.48 53.39 37.60
N ALA A 676 17.76 53.84 38.64
CA ALA A 676 18.22 54.92 39.51
C ALA A 676 19.47 54.51 40.30
N ARG A 677 19.57 53.25 40.74
CA ARG A 677 20.74 52.71 41.44
C ARG A 677 21.96 52.61 40.52
N ASP A 678 21.77 52.23 39.26
CA ASP A 678 22.83 52.15 38.26
C ASP A 678 23.32 53.54 37.85
N LEU A 679 22.41 54.50 37.70
CA LEU A 679 22.76 55.90 37.43
C LEU A 679 23.45 56.58 38.63
N LEU A 680 23.07 56.25 39.86
CA LEU A 680 23.66 56.81 41.09
C LEU A 680 24.95 56.10 41.52
N SER A 681 25.18 54.85 41.09
CA SER A 681 26.40 54.09 41.45
C SER A 681 27.59 54.34 40.52
N GLY A 682 27.46 55.20 39.51
CA GLY A 682 28.58 55.70 38.71
C GLY A 682 29.39 54.63 37.98
N LYS A 683 28.86 53.41 37.80
CA LYS A 683 29.50 52.40 36.96
C LYS A 683 29.14 52.66 35.51
N LYS A 684 30.05 53.34 34.80
CA LYS A 684 30.10 53.32 33.34
C LYS A 684 30.04 51.86 32.86
N SER A 685 29.05 51.54 32.05
CA SER A 685 29.09 50.38 31.17
C SER A 685 30.20 50.61 30.15
N ASP A 686 31.30 49.87 30.25
CA ASP A 686 32.25 49.77 29.15
C ASP A 686 31.58 49.00 28.01
N SER A 687 31.13 49.76 27.01
CA SER A 687 30.93 49.27 25.66
C SER A 687 31.74 50.16 24.74
N ALA A 688 32.89 49.67 24.25
CA ALA A 688 33.35 49.81 22.87
C ALA A 688 34.80 49.32 22.69
N ASN A 689 35.02 48.63 21.57
CA ASN A 689 36.27 48.41 20.82
C ASN A 689 37.19 47.22 21.16
N GLY A 690 37.06 46.20 20.31
CA GLY A 690 38.13 45.37 19.74
C GLY A 690 37.46 44.44 18.72
N GLY A 691 37.68 44.48 17.42
CA GLY A 691 38.88 44.85 16.66
C GLY A 691 39.13 43.68 15.70
N VAL A 692 39.14 43.97 14.40
CA VAL A 692 39.32 43.04 13.27
C VAL A 692 40.57 42.16 13.44
N GLN A 693 40.40 40.83 13.33
CA GLN A 693 41.12 39.93 12.43
C GLN A 693 40.39 38.58 12.30
#